data_AF-A0A2G4T0X1-F1
#
_entry.id   AF-A0A2G4T0X1-F1
#
_cell.length_a   1.000
_cell.length_b   1.000
_cell.length_c   1.000
_cell.angle_alpha   90.00
_cell.angle_beta   90.00
_cell.angle_gamma   90.00
#
_symmetry.space_group_name_H-M   'P 1'
#
loop_
_entity.id
_entity.type
_entity.pdbx_description
1 polymer ?
#
loop_
_entity_poly.entity_id
_entity_poly.type
_entity_poly.pdbx_seq_one_letter_code
_entity_poly.pdbx_strand_id
1 'polypeptide(L)'
;MASSEIRSRSNPYDKWIALVLFILAIPVRFKNISFPSQVVFDEVHFGKYAAYYIKQSYFFDVHPPLAKLLITFIAWICGFNGSFEFEEIGMEYPNTVPFVQMRAFGALFGALVIPLAYLTIRGCGHSNMASIVAAIAICFENGLVANNRLILLDSYLLFFTAFTIFAYTKFYQSRAFKREWWQWLLLTGVGIGCSFTSKWVGLFTMATVGLSTIKQLWYIWGNLQVTKSQFTAHFIFRFIGLFILPIILYISCFYIHFAVLTQPGPGDTFMTVEFQNELKGIDPVEEPAPIVYGSLITIRHLESVNGYLHSHKSYYPEGSQQQQITLYPFRDDNNWWRILKANETEQELIPDVLANDNKTWLQYVRHGDLVRLEHVETAPRKLHSHDVAAPITDTTYHKEVSGYGFPDFEGDSNDFWKVEIEDGDKLEARKVSFRLYHPNQSCRLYSNMERLPDWGFQQLEVSCIVEGTKPKTLWKVDQHENDLLPDSVPSVLEPRPGFFEKFIYLQKKMWTVNKDLTDTHPYESRPSAWPVLLSGIAFWSKDTRQIILLGNPLVYWVSTVSVFNFLILATFFQLRDKRGYHDHFGGQRQFYENSAGFFVAAWAIHYLPFYFMKRQLFLHHYMPSLYFAVLTMGVGIDLITRKVAVKAKPLVLIVITAAIIYTFLIYAPITYGETWSLGECQRAESLGKWQLDCGRYAVKMHPVSVKQEEAEVEEEEWVATPTEPLFESQYEDMKYEEDDPTATLDDDEEDLDDEPTELPEVYEPEPQFVNGTELVAGDDDDDEDEWPRTVYGTDPDAEEEDAPVEIKDIPLTRHMEL
;
A
#
# COMPACT_ATOMS: atom_id res chain seq x y z
N MET A 1 37.97 23.85 -10.58
CA MET A 1 37.82 23.05 -11.82
C MET A 1 37.81 21.57 -11.43
N ALA A 2 36.65 20.91 -11.49
CA ALA A 2 36.55 19.44 -11.36
C ALA A 2 35.68 18.86 -12.49
N SER A 3 35.74 19.49 -13.67
CA SER A 3 34.90 19.16 -14.83
C SER A 3 35.65 19.27 -16.16
N SER A 4 36.98 19.09 -16.18
CA SER A 4 37.78 19.33 -17.38
C SER A 4 37.99 18.13 -18.31
N GLU A 5 37.52 16.91 -18.02
CA GLU A 5 37.78 15.76 -18.91
C GLU A 5 36.59 14.84 -19.24
N ILE A 6 35.36 15.19 -18.88
CA ILE A 6 34.20 14.62 -19.58
C ILE A 6 33.72 15.68 -20.57
N ARG A 7 34.52 15.91 -21.61
CA ARG A 7 34.00 16.55 -22.82
C ARG A 7 32.96 15.59 -23.37
N SER A 8 31.69 15.84 -23.03
CA SER A 8 30.53 15.25 -23.70
C SER A 8 30.85 15.25 -25.19
N ARG A 9 31.10 14.08 -25.76
CA ARG A 9 31.11 13.90 -27.22
C ARG A 9 29.67 14.06 -27.67
N SER A 10 29.03 15.22 -27.49
CA SER A 10 27.66 15.45 -27.95
C SER A 10 27.72 15.43 -29.45
N ASN A 11 27.34 14.31 -30.04
CA ASN A 11 27.27 14.18 -31.46
C ASN A 11 25.96 14.89 -31.88
N PRO A 12 25.96 15.84 -32.83
CA PRO A 12 24.72 16.44 -33.32
C PRO A 12 23.68 15.40 -33.75
N TYR A 13 24.11 14.19 -34.12
CA TYR A 13 23.24 13.07 -34.47
C TYR A 13 22.57 12.36 -33.28
N ASP A 14 22.97 12.62 -32.03
CA ASP A 14 22.40 11.94 -30.85
C ASP A 14 20.88 12.18 -30.72
N LYS A 15 20.42 13.40 -31.05
CA LYS A 15 18.98 13.73 -31.07
C LYS A 15 18.22 12.95 -32.14
N TRP A 16 18.82 12.78 -33.32
CA TRP A 16 18.24 12.03 -34.42
C TRP A 16 18.19 10.52 -34.11
N ILE A 17 19.24 9.97 -33.51
CA ILE A 17 19.26 8.57 -33.08
C ILE A 17 18.17 8.33 -32.02
N ALA A 18 18.04 9.22 -31.02
CA ALA A 18 16.97 9.13 -30.03
C ALA A 18 15.58 9.17 -30.69
N LEU A 19 15.36 10.05 -31.68
CA LEU A 19 14.11 10.11 -32.43
C LEU A 19 13.83 8.83 -33.22
N VAL A 20 14.84 8.26 -33.88
CA VAL A 20 14.71 6.98 -34.60
C VAL A 20 14.37 5.84 -33.64
N LEU A 21 15.01 5.79 -32.47
CA LEU A 21 14.71 4.80 -31.43
C LEU A 21 13.28 4.94 -30.88
N PHE A 22 12.79 6.17 -30.74
CA PHE A 22 11.39 6.43 -30.38
C PHE A 22 10.43 5.92 -31.46
N ILE A 23 10.68 6.25 -32.73
CA ILE A 23 9.87 5.77 -33.85
C ILE A 23 9.88 4.23 -33.93
N LEU A 24 11.04 3.60 -33.69
CA LEU A 24 11.19 2.14 -33.62
C LEU A 24 10.38 1.53 -32.47
N ALA A 25 10.25 2.22 -31.34
CA ALA A 25 9.51 1.74 -30.19
C ALA A 25 7.99 1.74 -30.41
N ILE A 26 7.45 2.62 -31.25
CA ILE A 26 6.01 2.71 -31.52
C ILE A 26 5.40 1.37 -31.98
N PRO A 27 5.87 0.72 -33.06
CA PRO A 27 5.29 -0.55 -33.49
C PRO A 27 5.45 -1.67 -32.47
N VAL A 28 6.46 -1.60 -31.59
CA VAL A 28 6.63 -2.59 -30.51
C VAL A 28 5.63 -2.33 -29.37
N ARG A 29 5.50 -1.09 -28.89
CA ARG A 29 4.63 -0.77 -27.75
C ARG A 29 3.14 -0.80 -28.09
N PHE A 30 2.78 -0.46 -29.33
CA PHE A 30 1.38 -0.30 -29.77
C PHE A 30 0.83 -1.52 -30.51
N LYS A 31 1.63 -2.56 -30.74
CA LYS A 31 1.14 -3.78 -31.40
C LYS A 31 -0.05 -4.37 -30.64
N ASN A 32 -1.13 -4.62 -31.38
CA ASN A 32 -2.39 -5.19 -30.90
C ASN A 32 -2.95 -4.51 -29.64
N ILE A 33 -2.78 -3.20 -29.46
CA ILE A 33 -3.11 -2.51 -28.20
C ILE A 33 -4.60 -2.62 -27.78
N SER A 34 -5.49 -2.81 -28.74
CA SER A 34 -6.91 -3.10 -28.50
C SER A 34 -7.19 -4.53 -28.02
N PHE A 35 -6.21 -5.42 -28.10
CA PHE A 35 -6.32 -6.81 -27.69
C PHE A 35 -5.58 -7.09 -26.36
N PRO A 36 -6.19 -7.82 -25.42
CA PRO A 36 -7.59 -8.30 -25.43
C PRO A 36 -8.58 -7.13 -25.25
N SER A 37 -9.77 -7.20 -25.84
CA SER A 37 -10.85 -6.25 -25.58
C SER A 37 -11.56 -6.54 -24.25
N GLN A 38 -10.77 -6.91 -23.26
CA GLN A 38 -11.22 -7.32 -21.94
C GLN A 38 -10.34 -6.69 -20.87
N VAL A 39 -10.91 -6.54 -19.67
CA VAL A 39 -10.19 -6.10 -18.47
C VAL A 39 -9.14 -7.14 -18.11
N VAL A 40 -7.95 -6.68 -17.71
CA VAL A 40 -6.83 -7.52 -17.31
C VAL A 40 -6.39 -7.19 -15.88
N PHE A 41 -5.45 -7.98 -15.34
CA PHE A 41 -4.85 -7.77 -14.02
C PHE A 41 -4.48 -6.30 -13.77
N ASP A 42 -4.81 -5.82 -12.57
CA ASP A 42 -4.68 -4.43 -12.10
C ASP A 42 -5.42 -3.35 -12.92
N GLU A 43 -5.84 -3.60 -14.17
CA GLU A 43 -6.77 -2.70 -14.89
C GLU A 43 -8.13 -2.64 -14.18
N VAL A 44 -8.53 -3.72 -13.49
CA VAL A 44 -9.69 -3.73 -12.58
C VAL A 44 -9.62 -2.58 -11.58
N HIS A 45 -8.46 -2.37 -10.95
CA HIS A 45 -8.28 -1.34 -9.93
C HIS A 45 -8.13 0.05 -10.55
N PHE A 46 -7.18 0.22 -11.47
CA PHE A 46 -6.86 1.56 -11.99
C PHE A 46 -7.92 2.09 -12.97
N GLY A 47 -8.62 1.20 -13.67
CA GLY A 47 -9.81 1.55 -14.44
C GLY A 47 -10.97 1.99 -13.56
N LYS A 48 -11.27 1.22 -12.49
CA LYS A 48 -12.28 1.57 -11.47
C LYS A 48 -11.99 2.91 -10.81
N TYR A 49 -10.74 3.18 -10.43
CA TYR A 49 -10.36 4.48 -9.89
C TYR A 49 -10.50 5.63 -10.89
N ALA A 50 -10.23 5.40 -12.18
CA ALA A 50 -10.49 6.40 -13.21
C ALA A 50 -11.99 6.69 -13.36
N ALA A 51 -12.83 5.67 -13.25
CA ALA A 51 -14.28 5.83 -13.21
C ALA A 51 -14.73 6.65 -12.00
N TYR A 52 -14.17 6.40 -10.80
CA TYR A 52 -14.48 7.16 -9.59
C TYR A 52 -14.08 8.64 -9.69
N TYR A 53 -12.90 8.95 -10.24
CA TYR A 53 -12.55 10.36 -10.49
C TYR A 53 -13.53 11.07 -11.43
N ILE A 54 -14.04 10.38 -12.46
CA ILE A 54 -15.03 10.96 -13.39
C ILE A 54 -16.39 11.12 -12.72
N LYS A 55 -16.83 10.12 -11.95
CA LYS A 55 -18.04 10.16 -11.11
C LYS A 55 -17.91 11.11 -9.92
N GLN A 56 -16.70 11.64 -9.65
CA GLN A 56 -16.37 12.44 -8.46
C GLN A 56 -16.61 11.73 -7.13
N SER A 57 -16.71 10.40 -7.12
CA SER A 57 -16.95 9.58 -5.93
C SER A 57 -15.64 9.28 -5.22
N TYR A 58 -15.61 9.50 -3.91
CA TYR A 58 -14.42 9.29 -3.12
C TYR A 58 -14.04 7.81 -3.05
N PHE A 59 -12.75 7.53 -3.19
CA PHE A 59 -12.18 6.20 -3.06
C PHE A 59 -10.85 6.25 -2.33
N PHE A 60 -10.49 5.14 -1.70
CA PHE A 60 -9.22 4.96 -1.00
C PHE A 60 -8.29 4.08 -1.83
N ASP A 61 -7.01 4.42 -1.88
CA ASP A 61 -5.97 3.62 -2.51
C ASP A 61 -4.62 3.82 -1.82
N VAL A 62 -3.80 2.78 -1.81
CA VAL A 62 -2.45 2.79 -1.20
C VAL A 62 -1.42 3.58 -2.02
N HIS A 63 -1.74 3.93 -3.28
CA HIS A 63 -0.83 4.69 -4.13
C HIS A 63 -1.18 6.18 -4.21
N PRO A 64 -0.18 7.07 -4.31
CA PRO A 64 -0.39 8.47 -4.64
C PRO A 64 -1.17 8.70 -5.95
N PRO A 65 -1.79 9.88 -6.14
CA PRO A 65 -2.84 10.05 -7.14
C PRO A 65 -2.37 10.36 -8.56
N LEU A 66 -1.13 10.79 -8.81
CA LEU A 66 -0.75 11.40 -10.09
C LEU A 66 -0.98 10.47 -11.30
N ALA A 67 -0.51 9.22 -11.21
CA ALA A 67 -0.66 8.28 -12.32
C ALA A 67 -2.14 7.94 -12.59
N LYS A 68 -2.97 7.83 -11.53
CA LYS A 68 -4.42 7.63 -11.67
C LYS A 68 -5.11 8.86 -12.28
N LEU A 69 -4.71 10.07 -11.87
CA LEU A 69 -5.19 11.32 -12.46
C LEU A 69 -4.80 11.43 -13.94
N LEU A 70 -3.61 10.97 -14.34
CA LEU A 70 -3.18 10.94 -15.75
C LEU A 70 -3.98 9.93 -16.59
N ILE A 71 -4.26 8.74 -16.04
CA ILE A 71 -5.16 7.76 -16.67
C ILE A 71 -6.58 8.34 -16.81
N THR A 72 -7.08 8.98 -15.76
CA THR A 72 -8.39 9.64 -15.75
C THR A 72 -8.45 10.76 -16.78
N PHE A 73 -7.40 11.58 -16.87
CA PHE A 73 -7.31 12.70 -17.80
C PHE A 73 -7.47 12.25 -19.25
N ILE A 74 -6.80 11.17 -19.65
CA ILE A 74 -6.96 10.64 -21.01
C ILE A 74 -8.35 10.00 -21.20
N ALA A 75 -8.87 9.30 -20.21
CA ALA A 75 -10.20 8.70 -20.27
C ALA A 75 -11.29 9.77 -20.45
N TRP A 76 -11.20 10.86 -19.68
CA TRP A 76 -12.12 12.00 -19.73
C TRP A 76 -12.08 12.74 -21.07
N ILE A 77 -10.88 13.04 -21.59
CA ILE A 77 -10.73 13.68 -22.91
C ILE A 77 -11.30 12.80 -24.03
N CYS A 78 -11.19 11.48 -23.90
CA CYS A 78 -11.73 10.53 -24.86
C CYS A 78 -13.23 10.20 -24.65
N GLY A 79 -13.92 10.91 -23.75
CA GLY A 79 -15.37 10.82 -23.58
C GLY A 79 -15.85 9.71 -22.64
N PHE A 80 -14.97 9.16 -21.78
CA PHE A 80 -15.41 8.22 -20.75
C PHE A 80 -16.28 8.95 -19.71
N ASN A 81 -17.44 8.38 -19.38
CA ASN A 81 -18.39 8.94 -18.43
C ASN A 81 -18.38 8.22 -17.05
N GLY A 82 -17.49 7.26 -16.84
CA GLY A 82 -17.39 6.50 -15.58
C GLY A 82 -18.45 5.42 -15.38
N SER A 83 -19.30 5.13 -16.37
CA SER A 83 -20.40 4.16 -16.25
C SER A 83 -19.96 2.69 -16.09
N PHE A 84 -18.75 2.34 -16.53
CA PHE A 84 -18.21 0.98 -16.45
C PHE A 84 -17.40 0.80 -15.17
N GLU A 85 -17.68 -0.27 -14.40
CA GLU A 85 -17.20 -0.42 -13.02
C GLU A 85 -15.93 -1.26 -12.87
N PHE A 86 -15.47 -1.94 -13.93
CA PHE A 86 -14.25 -2.76 -13.93
C PHE A 86 -14.20 -3.77 -12.76
N GLU A 87 -15.25 -4.59 -12.62
CA GLU A 87 -15.41 -5.53 -11.48
C GLU A 87 -14.39 -6.68 -11.54
N GLU A 88 -14.30 -7.36 -12.68
CA GLU A 88 -13.55 -8.62 -12.80
C GLU A 88 -12.60 -8.64 -13.98
N ILE A 89 -11.56 -9.48 -13.86
CA ILE A 89 -10.64 -9.79 -14.95
C ILE A 89 -11.39 -10.62 -16.01
N GLY A 90 -11.29 -10.22 -17.27
CA GLY A 90 -11.94 -10.92 -18.38
C GLY A 90 -13.28 -10.32 -18.82
N MET A 91 -13.82 -9.32 -18.09
CA MET A 91 -14.99 -8.56 -18.56
C MET A 91 -14.72 -7.89 -19.90
N GLU A 92 -15.68 -7.94 -20.82
CA GLU A 92 -15.56 -7.29 -22.12
C GLU A 92 -15.80 -5.78 -22.02
N TYR A 93 -14.95 -5.00 -22.68
CA TYR A 93 -15.12 -3.55 -22.71
C TYR A 93 -16.27 -3.17 -23.65
N PRO A 94 -17.27 -2.41 -23.17
CA PRO A 94 -18.29 -1.86 -24.04
C PRO A 94 -17.70 -0.75 -24.92
N ASN A 95 -18.37 -0.44 -26.04
CA ASN A 95 -17.94 0.59 -26.99
C ASN A 95 -17.86 2.01 -26.38
N THR A 96 -18.43 2.22 -25.20
CA THR A 96 -18.42 3.48 -24.45
C THR A 96 -17.12 3.72 -23.69
N VAL A 97 -16.30 2.69 -23.45
CA VAL A 97 -15.06 2.80 -22.68
C VAL A 97 -13.88 3.00 -23.64
N PRO A 98 -13.15 4.13 -23.57
CA PRO A 98 -11.99 4.39 -24.41
C PRO A 98 -10.72 3.68 -23.90
N PHE A 99 -10.82 2.38 -23.62
CA PHE A 99 -9.73 1.59 -23.03
C PHE A 99 -8.50 1.54 -23.94
N VAL A 100 -8.70 1.57 -25.27
CA VAL A 100 -7.61 1.59 -26.27
C VAL A 100 -6.76 2.85 -26.10
N GLN A 101 -7.40 4.01 -25.92
CA GLN A 101 -6.74 5.30 -25.73
C GLN A 101 -6.05 5.36 -24.36
N MET A 102 -6.69 4.81 -23.32
CA MET A 102 -6.08 4.69 -21.98
C MET A 102 -4.81 3.83 -22.01
N ARG A 103 -4.86 2.66 -22.66
CA ARG A 103 -3.71 1.78 -22.90
C ARG A 103 -2.63 2.45 -23.75
N ALA A 104 -3.03 3.13 -24.82
CA ALA A 104 -2.14 3.88 -25.70
C ALA A 104 -1.35 4.96 -24.95
N PHE A 105 -1.95 5.57 -23.92
CA PHE A 105 -1.27 6.58 -23.11
C PHE A 105 -0.17 5.96 -22.24
N GLY A 106 -0.44 4.84 -21.56
CA GLY A 106 0.60 4.07 -20.86
C GLY A 106 1.71 3.61 -21.82
N ALA A 107 1.32 3.11 -23.00
CA ALA A 107 2.26 2.63 -24.02
C ALA A 107 3.15 3.76 -24.56
N LEU A 108 2.63 4.99 -24.69
CA LEU A 108 3.38 6.17 -25.07
C LEU A 108 4.45 6.52 -24.04
N PHE A 109 4.10 6.53 -22.74
CA PHE A 109 5.05 6.76 -21.66
C PHE A 109 6.13 5.66 -21.64
N GLY A 110 5.72 4.41 -21.83
CA GLY A 110 6.63 3.29 -22.03
C GLY A 110 7.56 3.46 -23.24
N ALA A 111 7.07 4.02 -24.36
CA ALA A 111 7.86 4.28 -25.56
C ALA A 111 8.90 5.41 -25.36
N LEU A 112 8.57 6.42 -24.55
CA LEU A 112 9.45 7.55 -24.24
C LEU A 112 10.63 7.14 -23.33
N VAL A 113 10.55 6.04 -22.60
CA VAL A 113 11.67 5.51 -21.78
C VAL A 113 12.88 5.13 -22.66
N ILE A 114 12.64 4.63 -23.87
CA ILE A 114 13.69 4.15 -24.79
C ILE A 114 14.67 5.29 -25.17
N PRO A 115 14.23 6.41 -25.76
CA PRO A 115 15.14 7.51 -26.08
C PRO A 115 15.79 8.11 -24.83
N LEU A 116 15.12 8.12 -23.68
CA LEU A 116 15.70 8.60 -22.42
C LEU A 116 16.85 7.72 -21.94
N ALA A 117 16.74 6.39 -22.06
CA ALA A 117 17.82 5.46 -21.74
C ALA A 117 19.06 5.72 -22.63
N TYR A 118 18.85 5.85 -23.94
CA TYR A 118 19.92 6.22 -24.89
C TYR A 118 20.60 7.52 -24.47
N LEU A 119 19.81 8.59 -24.27
CA LEU A 119 20.32 9.92 -23.95
C LEU A 119 20.99 9.98 -22.57
N THR A 120 20.59 9.14 -21.62
CA THR A 120 21.21 9.01 -20.29
C THR A 120 22.62 8.45 -20.40
N ILE A 121 22.81 7.32 -21.09
CA ILE A 121 24.14 6.70 -21.26
C ILE A 121 25.05 7.61 -22.11
N ARG A 122 24.51 8.24 -23.15
CA ARG A 122 25.22 9.27 -23.92
C ARG A 122 25.58 10.49 -23.06
N GLY A 123 24.67 10.89 -22.18
CA GLY A 123 24.89 11.88 -21.13
C GLY A 123 26.08 11.51 -20.26
N CYS A 124 26.21 10.26 -19.81
CA CYS A 124 27.38 9.82 -19.05
C CYS A 124 28.70 9.75 -19.87
N GLY A 125 28.66 9.94 -21.19
CA GLY A 125 29.85 10.02 -22.06
C GLY A 125 30.23 8.73 -22.77
N HIS A 126 29.42 7.67 -22.69
CA HIS A 126 29.69 6.36 -23.31
C HIS A 126 29.38 6.31 -24.81
N SER A 127 29.85 5.29 -25.54
CA SER A 127 29.70 5.23 -27.00
C SER A 127 28.25 5.11 -27.50
N ASN A 128 28.01 5.52 -28.75
CA ASN A 128 26.73 5.36 -29.44
C ASN A 128 26.27 3.91 -29.48
N MET A 129 27.20 2.97 -29.74
CA MET A 129 26.87 1.56 -29.85
C MET A 129 26.30 1.00 -28.54
N ALA A 130 26.99 1.24 -27.43
CA ALA A 130 26.54 0.82 -26.10
C ALA A 130 25.19 1.44 -25.73
N SER A 131 25.01 2.73 -26.04
CA SER A 131 23.77 3.45 -25.77
C SER A 131 22.59 2.92 -26.60
N ILE A 132 22.83 2.58 -27.87
CA ILE A 132 21.82 1.96 -28.75
C ILE A 132 21.46 0.57 -28.22
N VAL A 133 22.43 -0.25 -27.82
CA VAL A 133 22.14 -1.58 -27.28
C VAL A 133 21.28 -1.51 -26.02
N ALA A 134 21.59 -0.62 -25.08
CA ALA A 134 20.78 -0.47 -23.87
C ALA A 134 19.34 -0.01 -24.18
N ALA A 135 19.18 0.92 -25.13
CA ALA A 135 17.86 1.38 -25.57
C ALA A 135 17.07 0.28 -26.29
N ILE A 136 17.73 -0.51 -27.15
CA ILE A 136 17.14 -1.68 -27.82
C ILE A 136 16.76 -2.76 -26.79
N ALA A 137 17.61 -3.02 -25.80
CA ALA A 137 17.31 -3.96 -24.72
C ALA A 137 16.03 -3.56 -23.99
N ILE A 138 15.86 -2.29 -23.63
CA ILE A 138 14.62 -1.78 -23.02
C ILE A 138 13.44 -1.84 -24.01
N CYS A 139 13.66 -1.55 -25.29
CA CYS A 139 12.62 -1.58 -26.32
C CYS A 139 12.01 -2.97 -26.48
N PHE A 140 12.87 -4.00 -26.55
CA PHE A 140 12.52 -5.41 -26.76
C PHE A 140 12.58 -6.23 -25.46
N GLU A 141 12.20 -5.59 -24.35
CA GLU A 141 12.07 -6.23 -23.04
C GLU A 141 10.61 -6.64 -22.83
N ASN A 142 10.32 -7.95 -22.89
CA ASN A 142 8.96 -8.51 -22.86
C ASN A 142 8.17 -8.05 -21.63
N GLY A 143 8.77 -8.09 -20.44
CA GLY A 143 8.08 -7.72 -19.20
C GLY A 143 7.70 -6.24 -19.17
N LEU A 144 8.59 -5.36 -19.67
CA LEU A 144 8.27 -3.94 -19.79
C LEU A 144 7.20 -3.68 -20.85
N VAL A 145 7.15 -4.44 -21.94
CA VAL A 145 6.10 -4.29 -22.98
C VAL A 145 4.75 -4.75 -22.45
N ALA A 146 4.70 -5.92 -21.81
CA ALA A 146 3.49 -6.47 -21.21
C ALA A 146 2.91 -5.50 -20.15
N ASN A 147 3.76 -4.93 -19.29
CA ASN A 147 3.34 -3.99 -18.25
C ASN A 147 2.90 -2.63 -18.81
N ASN A 148 3.69 -2.04 -19.72
CA ASN A 148 3.46 -0.65 -20.12
C ASN A 148 2.32 -0.46 -21.12
N ARG A 149 1.85 -1.52 -21.78
CA ARG A 149 0.77 -1.45 -22.78
C ARG A 149 -0.65 -1.51 -22.17
N LEU A 150 -0.76 -1.72 -20.87
CA LEU A 150 -2.00 -1.88 -20.13
C LEU A 150 -2.29 -0.62 -19.28
N ILE A 151 -3.49 -0.53 -18.71
CA ILE A 151 -3.91 0.59 -17.85
C ILE A 151 -3.30 0.41 -16.45
N LEU A 152 -1.98 0.57 -16.34
CA LEU A 152 -1.19 0.36 -15.12
C LEU A 152 -0.38 1.60 -14.72
N LEU A 153 -0.16 1.81 -13.42
CA LEU A 153 0.61 2.94 -12.89
C LEU A 153 2.10 2.88 -13.22
N ASP A 154 2.63 1.67 -13.41
CA ASP A 154 4.06 1.42 -13.52
C ASP A 154 4.68 2.04 -14.80
N SER A 155 3.88 2.19 -15.87
CA SER A 155 4.32 2.85 -17.10
C SER A 155 4.73 4.30 -16.87
N TYR A 156 3.91 5.04 -16.12
CA TYR A 156 4.14 6.43 -15.72
C TYR A 156 5.30 6.52 -14.72
N LEU A 157 5.33 5.63 -13.72
CA LEU A 157 6.41 5.55 -12.73
C LEU A 157 7.76 5.36 -13.41
N LEU A 158 7.86 4.41 -14.35
CA LEU A 158 9.11 4.11 -15.05
C LEU A 158 9.54 5.28 -15.94
N PHE A 159 8.60 5.91 -16.65
CA PHE A 159 8.89 7.11 -17.42
C PHE A 159 9.44 8.24 -16.54
N PHE A 160 8.76 8.58 -15.43
CA PHE A 160 9.24 9.65 -14.55
C PHE A 160 10.57 9.30 -13.89
N THR A 161 10.82 8.02 -13.59
CA THR A 161 12.13 7.54 -13.11
C THR A 161 13.22 7.75 -14.18
N ALA A 162 13.00 7.28 -15.40
CA ALA A 162 13.93 7.45 -16.51
C ALA A 162 14.18 8.93 -16.85
N PHE A 163 13.12 9.75 -16.86
CA PHE A 163 13.20 11.18 -17.08
C PHE A 163 14.01 11.89 -15.98
N THR A 164 13.78 11.53 -14.72
CA THR A 164 14.52 12.08 -13.58
C THR A 164 16.01 11.81 -13.70
N ILE A 165 16.37 10.57 -14.03
CA ILE A 165 17.76 10.16 -14.15
C ILE A 165 18.41 10.86 -15.35
N PHE A 166 17.71 10.94 -16.49
CA PHE A 166 18.17 11.73 -17.63
C PHE A 166 18.39 13.20 -17.26
N ALA A 167 17.40 13.87 -16.67
CA ALA A 167 17.49 15.26 -16.24
C ALA A 167 18.64 15.45 -15.23
N TYR A 168 18.81 14.50 -14.31
CA TYR A 168 19.91 14.50 -13.35
C TYR A 168 21.28 14.36 -14.02
N THR A 169 21.43 13.51 -15.05
CA THR A 169 22.70 13.46 -15.81
C THR A 169 23.01 14.80 -16.47
N LYS A 170 22.01 15.48 -17.04
CA LYS A 170 22.19 16.81 -17.62
C LYS A 170 22.50 17.88 -16.58
N PHE A 171 21.86 17.81 -15.42
CA PHE A 171 22.17 18.65 -14.27
C PHE A 171 23.62 18.43 -13.80
N TYR A 172 24.05 17.18 -13.66
CA TYR A 172 25.41 16.80 -13.26
C TYR A 172 26.47 17.36 -14.20
N GLN A 173 26.19 17.37 -15.51
CA GLN A 173 27.09 17.91 -16.53
C GLN A 173 27.10 19.44 -16.63
N SER A 174 26.05 20.09 -16.16
CA SER A 174 25.85 21.51 -16.34
C SER A 174 26.80 22.31 -15.45
N ARG A 175 27.31 23.43 -15.99
CA ARG A 175 28.15 24.34 -15.20
C ARG A 175 27.28 25.04 -14.15
N ALA A 176 27.68 24.87 -12.88
CA ALA A 176 27.08 25.51 -11.71
C ALA A 176 26.62 26.95 -11.95
N PHE A 177 25.39 27.26 -11.51
CA PHE A 177 24.76 28.58 -11.55
C PHE A 177 24.54 29.20 -12.94
N LYS A 178 24.75 28.45 -14.03
CA LYS A 178 24.33 28.87 -15.38
C LYS A 178 22.85 28.53 -15.62
N ARG A 179 22.24 29.16 -16.62
CA ARG A 179 20.83 28.94 -16.99
C ARG A 179 20.50 27.44 -17.17
N GLU A 180 21.37 26.70 -17.86
CA GLU A 180 21.20 25.27 -18.07
C GLU A 180 21.18 24.49 -16.75
N TRP A 181 22.05 24.85 -15.79
CA TRP A 181 22.10 24.21 -14.48
C TRP A 181 20.79 24.36 -13.71
N TRP A 182 20.20 25.56 -13.73
CA TRP A 182 18.89 25.82 -13.12
C TRP A 182 17.76 25.06 -13.81
N GLN A 183 17.75 25.04 -15.14
CA GLN A 183 16.74 24.31 -15.92
C GLN A 183 16.77 22.82 -15.57
N TRP A 184 17.94 22.19 -15.60
CA TRP A 184 18.05 20.76 -15.31
C TRP A 184 17.87 20.44 -13.82
N LEU A 185 18.23 21.33 -12.91
CA LEU A 185 17.92 21.20 -11.49
C LEU A 185 16.41 21.15 -11.25
N LEU A 186 15.67 22.12 -11.80
CA LEU A 186 14.22 22.19 -11.65
C LEU A 186 13.53 21.01 -12.34
N LEU A 187 13.95 20.63 -13.55
CA LEU A 187 13.41 19.46 -14.24
C LEU A 187 13.70 18.15 -13.49
N THR A 188 14.86 18.03 -12.83
CA THR A 188 15.15 16.88 -11.96
C THR A 188 14.19 16.88 -10.77
N GLY A 189 13.96 18.02 -10.13
CA GLY A 189 12.98 18.17 -9.04
C GLY A 189 11.56 17.80 -9.46
N VAL A 190 11.11 18.30 -10.62
CA VAL A 190 9.81 17.93 -11.19
C VAL A 190 9.73 16.43 -11.46
N GLY A 191 10.78 15.84 -12.04
CA GLY A 191 10.86 14.40 -12.27
C GLY A 191 10.74 13.58 -10.98
N ILE A 192 11.48 13.96 -9.93
CA ILE A 192 11.39 13.31 -8.60
C ILE A 192 9.98 13.43 -8.05
N GLY A 193 9.38 14.63 -8.11
CA GLY A 193 8.00 14.88 -7.67
C GLY A 193 7.02 13.98 -8.41
N CYS A 194 7.04 13.97 -9.74
CA CYS A 194 6.13 13.13 -10.52
C CYS A 194 6.34 11.62 -10.29
N SER A 195 7.59 11.17 -10.09
CA SER A 195 7.88 9.77 -9.75
C SER A 195 7.28 9.41 -8.38
N PHE A 196 7.54 10.21 -7.35
CA PHE A 196 7.05 10.01 -5.99
C PHE A 196 5.52 10.06 -5.90
N THR A 197 4.89 11.01 -6.60
CA THR A 197 3.43 11.18 -6.61
C THR A 197 2.70 10.20 -7.54
N SER A 198 3.43 9.38 -8.30
CA SER A 198 2.85 8.25 -9.05
C SER A 198 2.78 6.98 -8.22
N LYS A 199 3.85 6.67 -7.47
CA LYS A 199 3.95 5.52 -6.56
C LYS A 199 5.04 5.80 -5.52
N TRP A 200 4.88 5.33 -4.28
CA TRP A 200 5.89 5.54 -3.23
C TRP A 200 7.27 4.94 -3.54
N VAL A 201 7.35 3.97 -4.45
CA VAL A 201 8.62 3.48 -5.01
C VAL A 201 9.46 4.63 -5.62
N GLY A 202 8.84 5.74 -6.04
CA GLY A 202 9.55 6.95 -6.47
C GLY A 202 10.40 7.62 -5.39
N LEU A 203 10.18 7.30 -4.10
CA LEU A 203 11.11 7.68 -3.01
C LEU A 203 12.50 7.09 -3.22
N PHE A 204 12.62 5.92 -3.86
CA PHE A 204 13.91 5.31 -4.19
C PHE A 204 14.64 6.13 -5.27
N THR A 205 13.91 6.74 -6.21
CA THR A 205 14.47 7.70 -7.17
C THR A 205 14.97 8.95 -6.46
N MET A 206 14.17 9.48 -5.51
CA MET A 206 14.57 10.61 -4.66
C MET A 206 15.84 10.29 -3.87
N ALA A 207 15.92 9.12 -3.24
CA ALA A 207 17.08 8.66 -2.47
C ALA A 207 18.32 8.49 -3.37
N THR A 208 18.16 7.92 -4.57
CA THR A 208 19.25 7.75 -5.56
C THR A 208 19.86 9.10 -5.94
N VAL A 209 19.03 10.07 -6.32
CA VAL A 209 19.49 11.43 -6.67
C VAL A 209 20.03 12.16 -5.45
N GLY A 210 19.40 11.99 -4.28
CA GLY A 210 19.81 12.58 -3.01
C GLY A 210 21.20 12.13 -2.57
N LEU A 211 21.46 10.82 -2.53
CA LEU A 211 22.77 10.26 -2.17
C LEU A 211 23.86 10.68 -3.15
N SER A 212 23.58 10.67 -4.45
CA SER A 212 24.51 11.15 -5.46
C SER A 212 24.77 12.67 -5.32
N THR A 213 23.77 13.43 -4.90
CA THR A 213 23.91 14.86 -4.60
C THR A 213 24.73 15.11 -3.33
N ILE A 214 24.55 14.32 -2.28
CA ILE A 214 25.39 14.37 -1.07
C ILE A 214 26.84 14.07 -1.43
N LYS A 215 27.10 13.04 -2.25
CA LYS A 215 28.43 12.74 -2.80
C LYS A 215 29.02 13.93 -3.57
N GLN A 216 28.23 14.63 -4.39
CA GLN A 216 28.71 15.85 -5.05
C GLN A 216 29.03 16.98 -4.07
N LEU A 217 28.16 17.23 -3.09
CA LEU A 217 28.39 18.25 -2.08
C LEU A 217 29.66 17.96 -1.28
N TRP A 218 29.94 16.69 -0.98
CA TRP A 218 31.18 16.24 -0.37
C TRP A 218 32.42 16.62 -1.22
N TYR A 219 32.40 16.38 -2.54
CA TYR A 219 33.51 16.79 -3.41
C TYR A 219 33.64 18.31 -3.55
N ILE A 220 32.52 19.04 -3.55
CA ILE A 220 32.54 20.51 -3.59
C ILE A 220 33.13 21.06 -2.28
N TRP A 221 32.79 20.46 -1.14
CA TRP A 221 33.35 20.82 0.16
C TRP A 221 34.86 20.61 0.23
N GLY A 222 35.35 19.48 -0.31
CA GLY A 222 36.79 19.20 -0.41
C GLY A 222 37.55 20.10 -1.39
N ASN A 223 36.86 20.94 -2.17
CA ASN A 223 37.49 21.81 -3.16
C ASN A 223 37.85 23.17 -2.57
N LEU A 224 39.13 23.37 -2.26
CA LEU A 224 39.66 24.62 -1.69
C LEU A 224 39.46 25.87 -2.55
N GLN A 225 39.05 25.72 -3.82
CA GLN A 225 38.73 26.84 -4.73
C GLN A 225 37.29 27.35 -4.60
N VAL A 226 36.42 26.63 -3.86
CA VAL A 226 35.02 27.00 -3.68
C VAL A 226 34.88 27.81 -2.40
N THR A 227 34.27 28.98 -2.48
CA THR A 227 34.05 29.82 -1.29
C THR A 227 32.92 29.27 -0.42
N LYS A 228 32.93 29.59 0.89
CA LYS A 228 31.84 29.20 1.81
C LYS A 228 30.47 29.62 1.31
N SER A 229 30.35 30.86 0.79
CA SER A 229 29.09 31.37 0.22
C SER A 229 28.64 30.56 -1.01
N GLN A 230 29.57 30.18 -1.90
CA GLN A 230 29.26 29.33 -3.06
C GLN A 230 28.81 27.94 -2.64
N PHE A 231 29.42 27.36 -1.61
CA PHE A 231 28.99 26.09 -1.04
C PHE A 231 27.59 26.19 -0.44
N THR A 232 27.31 27.21 0.37
CA THR A 232 25.98 27.44 0.95
C THR A 232 24.91 27.60 -0.14
N ALA A 233 25.20 28.37 -1.19
CA ALA A 233 24.30 28.49 -2.34
C ALA A 233 24.07 27.13 -3.02
N HIS A 234 25.13 26.35 -3.21
CA HIS A 234 25.05 25.00 -3.76
C HIS A 234 24.18 24.05 -2.92
N PHE A 235 24.23 24.16 -1.59
CA PHE A 235 23.40 23.39 -0.69
C PHE A 235 21.93 23.83 -0.76
N ILE A 236 21.66 25.12 -0.53
CA ILE A 236 20.29 25.68 -0.49
C ILE A 236 19.54 25.41 -1.79
N PHE A 237 20.13 25.70 -2.94
CA PHE A 237 19.41 25.54 -4.21
C PHE A 237 19.17 24.08 -4.58
N ARG A 238 20.09 23.18 -4.22
CA ARG A 238 19.85 21.74 -4.40
C ARG A 238 18.79 21.23 -3.44
N PHE A 239 18.76 21.69 -2.18
CA PHE A 239 17.72 21.36 -1.23
C PHE A 239 16.33 21.83 -1.71
N ILE A 240 16.23 23.09 -2.17
CA ILE A 240 14.97 23.61 -2.72
C ILE A 240 14.55 22.82 -3.98
N GLY A 241 15.47 22.64 -4.93
CA GLY A 241 15.15 22.01 -6.21
C GLY A 241 14.91 20.51 -6.14
N LEU A 242 15.63 19.77 -5.29
CA LEU A 242 15.60 18.30 -5.26
C LEU A 242 14.82 17.72 -4.07
N PHE A 243 14.39 18.55 -3.11
CA PHE A 243 13.58 18.10 -1.97
C PHE A 243 12.29 18.91 -1.82
N ILE A 244 12.36 20.24 -1.65
CA ILE A 244 11.17 21.05 -1.42
C ILE A 244 10.22 21.04 -2.62
N LEU A 245 10.74 21.23 -3.84
CA LEU A 245 9.93 21.21 -5.06
C LEU A 245 9.17 19.88 -5.26
N PRO A 246 9.80 18.69 -5.15
CA PRO A 246 9.07 17.43 -5.15
C PRO A 246 7.96 17.33 -4.10
N ILE A 247 8.19 17.80 -2.87
CA ILE A 247 7.20 17.77 -1.79
C ILE A 247 6.00 18.68 -2.11
N ILE A 248 6.24 19.87 -2.66
CA ILE A 248 5.17 20.76 -3.12
C ILE A 248 4.32 20.05 -4.17
N LEU A 249 4.95 19.43 -5.18
CA LEU A 249 4.22 18.69 -6.22
C LEU A 249 3.40 17.52 -5.66
N TYR A 250 3.94 16.81 -4.67
CA TYR A 250 3.23 15.75 -3.96
C TYR A 250 1.96 16.28 -3.29
N ILE A 251 2.10 17.31 -2.47
CA ILE A 251 0.98 17.95 -1.76
C ILE A 251 -0.04 18.52 -2.76
N SER A 252 0.41 19.17 -3.83
CA SER A 252 -0.47 19.74 -4.86
C SER A 252 -1.32 18.68 -5.59
N CYS A 253 -0.79 17.48 -5.86
CA CYS A 253 -1.60 16.44 -6.49
C CYS A 253 -2.65 15.87 -5.52
N PHE A 254 -2.34 15.77 -4.23
CA PHE A 254 -3.34 15.41 -3.23
C PHE A 254 -4.41 16.50 -3.05
N TYR A 255 -4.03 17.77 -3.18
CA TYR A 255 -4.98 18.87 -3.24
C TYR A 255 -5.94 18.70 -4.43
N ILE A 256 -5.42 18.39 -5.62
CA ILE A 256 -6.26 18.10 -6.80
C ILE A 256 -7.13 16.86 -6.56
N HIS A 257 -6.59 15.81 -5.95
CA HIS A 257 -7.34 14.59 -5.64
C HIS A 257 -8.56 14.87 -4.75
N PHE A 258 -8.40 15.61 -3.65
CA PHE A 258 -9.53 15.99 -2.80
C PHE A 258 -10.45 17.02 -3.46
N ALA A 259 -9.94 17.90 -4.33
CA ALA A 259 -10.77 18.87 -5.04
C ALA A 259 -11.65 18.24 -6.14
N VAL A 260 -11.24 17.10 -6.69
CA VAL A 260 -12.01 16.37 -7.71
C VAL A 260 -13.03 15.41 -7.08
N LEU A 261 -12.69 14.78 -5.95
CA LEU A 261 -13.53 13.80 -5.27
C LEU A 261 -14.39 14.47 -4.21
N THR A 262 -15.59 14.90 -4.61
CA THR A 262 -16.50 15.66 -3.75
C THR A 262 -17.74 14.89 -3.32
N GLN A 263 -17.99 13.71 -3.89
CA GLN A 263 -19.15 12.86 -3.59
C GLN A 263 -18.74 11.66 -2.72
N PRO A 264 -19.66 11.09 -1.93
CA PRO A 264 -19.40 9.85 -1.20
C PRO A 264 -19.13 8.71 -2.19
N GLY A 265 -18.41 7.70 -1.72
CA GLY A 265 -18.03 6.55 -2.51
C GLY A 265 -17.38 5.49 -1.62
N PRO A 266 -17.05 4.30 -2.16
CA PRO A 266 -16.73 3.13 -1.35
C PRO A 266 -15.49 3.28 -0.45
N GLY A 267 -14.63 4.26 -0.72
CA GLY A 267 -13.44 4.51 0.10
C GLY A 267 -13.64 5.51 1.25
N ASP A 268 -14.82 6.09 1.41
CA ASP A 268 -15.07 7.10 2.45
C ASP A 268 -15.01 6.51 3.87
N THR A 269 -15.31 5.22 4.01
CA THR A 269 -15.16 4.39 5.23
C THR A 269 -13.75 4.43 5.83
N PHE A 270 -12.72 4.67 5.01
CA PHE A 270 -11.33 4.78 5.45
C PHE A 270 -10.99 6.16 6.03
N MET A 271 -11.83 7.17 5.80
CA MET A 271 -11.67 8.55 6.22
C MET A 271 -12.47 8.85 7.49
N THR A 272 -12.19 9.96 8.17
CA THR A 272 -12.92 10.30 9.39
C THR A 272 -14.38 10.69 9.10
N VAL A 273 -15.29 10.47 10.06
CA VAL A 273 -16.71 10.84 9.95
C VAL A 273 -16.91 12.28 9.48
N GLU A 274 -16.10 13.22 9.98
CA GLU A 274 -16.21 14.64 9.63
C GLU A 274 -15.94 14.89 8.14
N PHE A 275 -15.02 14.12 7.54
CA PHE A 275 -14.77 14.14 6.11
C PHE A 275 -15.88 13.44 5.31
N GLN A 276 -16.43 12.34 5.82
CA GLN A 276 -17.58 11.66 5.20
C GLN A 276 -18.81 12.58 5.14
N ASN A 277 -19.08 13.31 6.22
CA ASN A 277 -20.16 14.30 6.27
C ASN A 277 -19.93 15.42 5.26
N GLU A 278 -18.67 15.79 4.99
CA GLU A 278 -18.36 16.80 3.97
C GLU A 278 -18.67 16.28 2.56
N LEU A 279 -18.31 15.04 2.27
CA LEU A 279 -18.63 14.39 1.00
C LEU A 279 -20.14 14.24 0.78
N LYS A 280 -20.90 13.88 1.82
CA LYS A 280 -22.36 13.77 1.78
C LYS A 280 -23.07 15.13 1.64
N GLY A 281 -22.33 16.25 1.77
CA GLY A 281 -22.91 17.59 1.79
C GLY A 281 -23.78 17.85 3.02
N ILE A 282 -23.61 17.08 4.10
CA ILE A 282 -24.33 17.26 5.36
C ILE A 282 -23.71 18.46 6.05
N ASP A 283 -24.47 19.53 6.25
CA ASP A 283 -23.98 20.72 6.95
C ASP A 283 -23.58 20.37 8.39
N PRO A 284 -22.47 20.95 8.89
CA PRO A 284 -22.01 20.67 10.25
C PRO A 284 -23.07 21.15 11.24
N VAL A 285 -23.51 20.24 12.11
CA VAL A 285 -24.56 20.51 13.11
C VAL A 285 -23.94 21.07 14.38
N GLU A 286 -24.58 22.09 14.95
CA GLU A 286 -24.25 22.60 16.28
C GLU A 286 -24.95 21.76 17.35
N GLU A 287 -24.18 21.21 18.29
CA GLU A 287 -24.72 20.40 19.38
C GLU A 287 -24.47 21.09 20.73
N PRO A 288 -25.38 21.01 21.71
CA PRO A 288 -25.14 21.51 23.06
C PRO A 288 -23.87 20.88 23.67
N ALA A 289 -22.92 21.71 24.10
CA ALA A 289 -21.68 21.23 24.69
C ALA A 289 -21.89 20.45 26.00
N PRO A 290 -22.63 20.95 27.00
CA PRO A 290 -22.67 20.29 28.30
C PRO A 290 -23.56 19.03 28.29
N ILE A 291 -23.02 17.93 28.80
CA ILE A 291 -23.80 16.69 28.97
C ILE A 291 -24.32 16.60 30.40
N VAL A 292 -25.61 16.29 30.52
CA VAL A 292 -26.32 16.16 31.80
C VAL A 292 -26.92 14.75 31.91
N TYR A 293 -27.27 14.34 33.13
CA TYR A 293 -27.98 13.08 33.32
C TYR A 293 -29.33 13.09 32.60
N GLY A 294 -29.67 11.99 31.94
CA GLY A 294 -30.85 11.84 31.08
C GLY A 294 -30.63 12.18 29.61
N SER A 295 -29.48 12.78 29.24
CA SER A 295 -29.14 13.08 27.85
C SER A 295 -28.98 11.81 27.01
N LEU A 296 -29.39 11.90 25.74
CA LEU A 296 -29.09 10.92 24.71
C LEU A 296 -27.76 11.30 24.05
N ILE A 297 -26.83 10.36 23.95
CA ILE A 297 -25.47 10.59 23.43
C ILE A 297 -25.06 9.47 22.50
N THR A 298 -24.25 9.80 21.50
CA THR A 298 -23.48 8.80 20.73
C THR A 298 -22.01 8.87 21.14
N ILE A 299 -21.39 7.70 21.34
CA ILE A 299 -20.02 7.61 21.85
C ILE A 299 -19.12 7.03 20.77
N ARG A 300 -18.06 7.75 20.41
CA ARG A 300 -17.07 7.35 19.41
C ARG A 300 -15.75 6.97 20.05
N HIS A 301 -15.15 5.88 19.57
CA HIS A 301 -13.80 5.48 19.92
C HIS A 301 -12.77 6.30 19.13
N LEU A 302 -11.69 6.75 19.78
CA LEU A 302 -10.72 7.65 19.13
C LEU A 302 -9.66 6.94 18.28
N GLU A 303 -9.31 5.70 18.61
CA GLU A 303 -8.26 4.95 17.90
C GLU A 303 -8.82 4.18 16.69
N SER A 304 -9.98 3.53 16.87
CA SER A 304 -10.67 2.80 15.82
C SER A 304 -11.29 3.77 14.80
N VAL A 305 -11.21 3.40 13.52
CA VAL A 305 -11.74 4.24 12.43
C VAL A 305 -13.26 4.26 12.51
N ASN A 306 -13.82 5.42 12.82
CA ASN A 306 -15.26 5.72 12.81
C ASN A 306 -16.14 4.83 13.70
N GLY A 307 -15.56 4.11 14.65
CA GLY A 307 -16.33 3.19 15.47
C GLY A 307 -17.17 3.91 16.53
N TYR A 308 -18.49 3.84 16.37
CA TYR A 308 -19.47 4.19 17.39
C TYR A 308 -19.77 2.99 18.27
N LEU A 309 -19.93 3.23 19.57
CA LEU A 309 -20.45 2.22 20.49
C LEU A 309 -21.88 1.87 20.07
N HIS A 310 -22.09 0.60 19.75
CA HIS A 310 -23.29 0.11 19.08
C HIS A 310 -23.85 -1.11 19.81
N SER A 311 -25.17 -1.30 19.72
CA SER A 311 -25.83 -2.53 20.16
C SER A 311 -27.07 -2.82 19.32
N HIS A 312 -27.39 -4.09 19.14
CA HIS A 312 -28.54 -4.56 18.35
C HIS A 312 -29.13 -5.80 19.01
N LYS A 313 -30.31 -6.26 18.55
CA LYS A 313 -31.09 -7.32 19.23
C LYS A 313 -30.45 -8.73 19.23
N SER A 314 -29.27 -8.90 18.62
CA SER A 314 -28.57 -10.19 18.58
C SER A 314 -27.77 -10.45 19.86
N TYR A 315 -27.61 -11.73 20.20
CA TYR A 315 -26.92 -12.21 21.41
C TYR A 315 -25.58 -12.86 21.04
N TYR A 316 -24.62 -12.86 21.97
CA TYR A 316 -23.40 -13.64 21.78
C TYR A 316 -23.74 -15.14 21.69
N PRO A 317 -23.15 -15.90 20.74
CA PRO A 317 -23.40 -17.34 20.65
C PRO A 317 -22.74 -18.12 21.79
N GLU A 318 -21.63 -17.59 22.30
CA GLU A 318 -20.83 -18.15 23.39
C GLU A 318 -20.70 -17.11 24.52
N GLY A 319 -19.89 -17.40 25.54
CA GLY A 319 -19.68 -16.49 26.67
C GLY A 319 -20.95 -16.35 27.52
N SER A 320 -21.37 -15.11 27.78
CA SER A 320 -22.54 -14.85 28.64
C SER A 320 -23.89 -15.05 27.94
N GLN A 321 -23.89 -15.18 26.61
CA GLN A 321 -25.09 -15.19 25.77
C GLN A 321 -26.00 -13.97 25.95
N GLN A 322 -25.43 -12.85 26.41
CA GLN A 322 -26.13 -11.58 26.53
C GLN A 322 -26.09 -10.79 25.21
N GLN A 323 -26.79 -9.64 25.18
CA GLN A 323 -26.88 -8.82 23.99
C GLN A 323 -25.49 -8.33 23.56
N GLN A 324 -25.23 -8.34 22.25
CA GLN A 324 -23.94 -7.94 21.70
C GLN A 324 -23.72 -6.42 21.84
N ILE A 325 -22.51 -6.04 22.26
CA ILE A 325 -22.00 -4.67 22.19
C ILE A 325 -20.80 -4.66 21.25
N THR A 326 -20.84 -3.75 20.29
CA THR A 326 -19.88 -3.73 19.19
C THR A 326 -19.45 -2.31 18.86
N LEU A 327 -18.51 -2.19 17.93
CA LEU A 327 -18.18 -0.93 17.30
C LEU A 327 -18.66 -0.91 15.84
N TYR A 328 -19.59 -0.01 15.55
CA TYR A 328 -20.17 0.16 14.22
C TYR A 328 -19.63 1.43 13.53
N PRO A 329 -19.16 1.36 12.27
CA PRO A 329 -18.46 2.47 11.63
C PRO A 329 -19.36 3.58 11.08
N PHE A 330 -20.69 3.40 11.09
CA PHE A 330 -21.65 4.34 10.51
C PHE A 330 -22.56 4.95 11.58
N ARG A 331 -23.14 6.12 11.29
CA ARG A 331 -24.21 6.71 12.11
C ARG A 331 -25.49 5.89 11.91
N ASP A 332 -26.07 5.46 13.02
CA ASP A 332 -27.23 4.57 13.09
C ASP A 332 -28.05 4.92 14.35
N ASP A 333 -29.35 4.62 14.34
CA ASP A 333 -30.22 4.84 15.51
C ASP A 333 -29.83 3.92 16.68
N ASN A 334 -29.22 2.76 16.40
CA ASN A 334 -28.65 1.84 17.38
C ASN A 334 -27.32 2.33 18.01
N ASN A 335 -26.88 3.56 17.71
CA ASN A 335 -25.71 4.17 18.35
C ASN A 335 -26.07 5.08 19.53
N TRP A 336 -27.36 5.26 19.81
CA TRP A 336 -27.83 6.17 20.86
C TRP A 336 -27.86 5.50 22.23
N TRP A 337 -27.22 6.18 23.20
CA TRP A 337 -27.13 5.77 24.60
C TRP A 337 -27.69 6.86 25.51
N ARG A 338 -28.51 6.48 26.48
CA ARG A 338 -28.98 7.38 27.53
C ARG A 338 -28.06 7.30 28.75
N ILE A 339 -27.53 8.45 29.19
CA ILE A 339 -26.64 8.51 30.36
C ILE A 339 -27.44 8.68 31.65
N LEU A 340 -27.42 7.66 32.51
CA LEU A 340 -28.15 7.61 33.78
C LEU A 340 -27.18 7.65 34.96
N LYS A 341 -27.67 8.12 36.12
CA LYS A 341 -26.88 8.12 37.37
C LYS A 341 -26.92 6.73 38.01
N ALA A 342 -25.79 6.27 38.56
CA ALA A 342 -25.72 4.93 39.16
C ALA A 342 -26.56 4.78 40.45
N ASN A 343 -26.58 5.80 41.31
CA ASN A 343 -27.36 5.80 42.56
C ASN A 343 -28.66 6.60 42.38
N GLU A 344 -29.79 5.92 42.16
CA GLU A 344 -31.12 6.55 42.12
C GLU A 344 -31.71 6.84 43.51
N THR A 345 -31.17 6.25 44.57
CA THR A 345 -31.67 6.37 45.95
C THR A 345 -31.37 7.71 46.64
N GLU A 346 -30.50 8.55 46.08
CA GLU A 346 -30.26 9.91 46.55
C GLU A 346 -30.46 10.92 45.41
N GLN A 347 -31.72 11.23 45.12
CA GLN A 347 -32.11 12.58 44.71
C GLN A 347 -31.96 13.57 45.89
N GLU A 348 -30.91 13.46 46.72
CA GLU A 348 -30.53 14.59 47.55
C GLU A 348 -29.97 15.65 46.62
N LEU A 349 -30.77 16.69 46.43
CA LEU A 349 -30.48 17.87 45.63
C LEU A 349 -29.12 18.46 46.03
N ILE A 350 -28.07 18.09 45.32
CA ILE A 350 -26.87 18.93 45.22
C ILE A 350 -27.20 19.96 44.13
N PRO A 351 -27.31 21.26 44.46
CA PRO A 351 -27.64 22.28 43.48
C PRO A 351 -26.46 22.48 42.54
N ASP A 352 -26.51 21.85 41.38
CA ASP A 352 -25.65 22.15 40.24
C ASP A 352 -26.55 22.53 39.05
N VAL A 353 -27.41 23.52 39.31
CA VAL A 353 -28.50 23.96 38.43
C VAL A 353 -27.90 24.63 37.21
N LEU A 354 -28.26 24.11 36.04
CA LEU A 354 -27.95 24.72 34.76
C LEU A 354 -28.56 26.13 34.75
N ALA A 355 -27.69 27.13 34.71
CA ALA A 355 -27.98 28.49 35.13
C ALA A 355 -28.84 29.25 34.10
N ASN A 356 -30.15 29.02 34.07
CA ASN A 356 -31.08 30.14 33.81
C ASN A 356 -32.57 29.88 34.11
N ASP A 357 -33.02 28.64 34.24
CA ASP A 357 -34.42 28.38 34.59
C ASP A 357 -34.48 27.54 35.86
N ASN A 358 -34.84 28.19 36.98
CA ASN A 358 -35.15 27.56 38.28
C ASN A 358 -36.36 26.58 38.22
N LYS A 359 -36.67 26.00 37.05
CA LYS A 359 -37.77 25.10 36.75
C LYS A 359 -37.32 23.67 36.42
N THR A 360 -36.09 23.45 35.94
CA THR A 360 -35.56 22.11 35.62
C THR A 360 -34.22 21.87 36.33
N TRP A 361 -34.17 20.83 37.18
CA TRP A 361 -32.95 20.43 37.89
C TRP A 361 -32.13 19.48 37.00
N LEU A 362 -31.33 20.03 36.08
CA LEU A 362 -30.38 19.25 35.28
C LEU A 362 -29.00 19.22 35.94
N GLN A 363 -28.50 18.01 36.24
CA GLN A 363 -27.20 17.79 36.85
C GLN A 363 -26.16 17.42 35.77
N TYR A 364 -25.00 18.08 35.77
CA TYR A 364 -23.87 17.75 34.89
C TYR A 364 -23.24 16.40 35.23
N VAL A 365 -22.74 15.71 34.21
CA VAL A 365 -21.86 14.53 34.40
C VAL A 365 -20.43 15.01 34.60
N ARG A 366 -19.82 14.64 35.73
CA ARG A 366 -18.48 15.11 36.13
C ARG A 366 -17.42 14.00 36.13
N HIS A 367 -16.15 14.42 36.17
CA HIS A 367 -15.03 13.51 36.33
C HIS A 367 -15.16 12.73 37.64
N GLY A 368 -15.13 11.41 37.54
CA GLY A 368 -15.21 10.49 38.66
C GLY A 368 -16.64 10.06 39.02
N ASP A 369 -17.66 10.59 38.35
CA ASP A 369 -19.05 10.15 38.54
C ASP A 369 -19.25 8.71 38.08
N LEU A 370 -20.16 8.01 38.78
CA LEU A 370 -20.63 6.67 38.41
C LEU A 370 -21.92 6.79 37.59
N VAL A 371 -21.87 6.27 36.38
CA VAL A 371 -22.96 6.33 35.40
C VAL A 371 -23.38 4.94 34.95
N ARG A 372 -24.62 4.83 34.47
CA ARG A 372 -25.14 3.68 33.70
C ARG A 372 -25.43 4.19 32.29
N LEU A 373 -25.06 3.41 31.28
CA LEU A 373 -25.37 3.73 29.88
C LEU A 373 -26.47 2.77 29.42
N GLU A 374 -27.67 3.28 29.19
CA GLU A 374 -28.80 2.51 28.69
C GLU A 374 -28.88 2.64 27.16
N HIS A 375 -28.98 1.52 26.45
CA HIS A 375 -29.14 1.54 25.00
C HIS A 375 -30.58 1.94 24.66
N VAL A 376 -30.78 2.92 23.77
CA VAL A 376 -32.11 3.51 23.54
C VAL A 376 -33.05 2.55 22.82
N GLU A 377 -32.59 1.93 21.73
CA GLU A 377 -33.43 1.07 20.88
C GLU A 377 -33.78 -0.27 21.55
N THR A 378 -32.91 -0.78 22.43
CA THR A 378 -33.15 -2.03 23.17
C THR A 378 -33.32 -1.82 24.68
N ALA A 379 -33.78 -0.64 25.09
CA ALA A 379 -34.09 -0.33 26.48
C ALA A 379 -35.01 -1.42 27.10
N PRO A 380 -34.79 -1.85 28.36
CA PRO A 380 -33.94 -1.23 29.39
C PRO A 380 -32.53 -1.86 29.52
N ARG A 381 -31.96 -2.36 28.42
CA ARG A 381 -30.62 -2.97 28.40
C ARG A 381 -29.53 -1.90 28.62
N LYS A 382 -28.58 -2.21 29.50
CA LYS A 382 -27.49 -1.31 29.91
C LYS A 382 -26.14 -1.90 29.53
N LEU A 383 -25.16 -1.03 29.31
CA LEU A 383 -23.77 -1.42 29.10
C LEU A 383 -23.25 -2.12 30.36
N HIS A 384 -22.86 -3.38 30.22
CA HIS A 384 -22.58 -4.29 31.29
C HIS A 384 -21.22 -4.98 31.06
N SER A 385 -20.50 -5.31 32.12
CA SER A 385 -19.32 -6.18 32.03
C SER A 385 -19.19 -7.11 33.23
N HIS A 386 -18.77 -8.34 32.97
CA HIS A 386 -18.71 -9.41 33.96
C HIS A 386 -17.41 -10.22 33.79
N ASP A 387 -17.18 -11.21 34.65
CA ASP A 387 -15.97 -12.02 34.64
C ASP A 387 -16.05 -13.18 33.63
N VAL A 388 -16.30 -12.84 32.36
CA VAL A 388 -16.28 -13.74 31.20
C VAL A 388 -15.26 -13.18 30.22
N ALA A 389 -14.49 -14.04 29.56
CA ALA A 389 -13.50 -13.61 28.58
C ALA A 389 -14.18 -12.97 27.35
N ALA A 390 -13.50 -12.01 26.72
CA ALA A 390 -13.99 -11.41 25.48
C ALA A 390 -14.07 -12.44 24.34
N PRO A 391 -15.03 -12.32 23.41
CA PRO A 391 -15.37 -13.38 22.46
C PRO A 391 -14.27 -13.69 21.42
N ILE A 392 -13.41 -12.73 21.09
CA ILE A 392 -12.33 -12.92 20.11
C ILE A 392 -10.97 -12.75 20.76
N THR A 393 -10.79 -11.67 21.54
CA THR A 393 -9.57 -11.49 22.31
C THR A 393 -9.65 -12.30 23.61
N ASP A 394 -9.59 -13.63 23.47
CA ASP A 394 -9.69 -14.59 24.57
C ASP A 394 -8.41 -14.59 25.43
N THR A 395 -8.31 -13.57 26.29
CA THR A 395 -7.23 -13.44 27.27
C THR A 395 -7.83 -13.06 28.61
N THR A 396 -7.21 -13.50 29.71
CA THR A 396 -7.68 -13.23 31.07
C THR A 396 -7.74 -11.74 31.43
N TYR A 397 -7.13 -10.86 30.62
CA TYR A 397 -7.11 -9.42 30.83
C TYR A 397 -8.21 -8.67 30.05
N HIS A 398 -8.92 -9.36 29.16
CA HIS A 398 -10.03 -8.84 28.37
C HIS A 398 -11.33 -9.50 28.81
N LYS A 399 -12.24 -8.68 29.33
CA LYS A 399 -13.55 -9.11 29.78
C LYS A 399 -14.61 -8.76 28.75
N GLU A 400 -15.59 -9.64 28.60
CA GLU A 400 -16.76 -9.42 27.75
C GLU A 400 -17.51 -8.16 28.20
N VAL A 401 -17.97 -7.39 27.21
CA VAL A 401 -18.86 -6.26 27.40
C VAL A 401 -20.14 -6.56 26.65
N SER A 402 -21.26 -6.48 27.34
CA SER A 402 -22.56 -6.91 26.85
C SER A 402 -23.66 -5.91 27.18
N GLY A 403 -24.83 -6.09 26.59
CA GLY A 403 -26.07 -5.41 26.96
C GLY A 403 -26.90 -6.28 27.89
N TYR A 404 -27.13 -5.84 29.12
CA TYR A 404 -27.91 -6.59 30.10
C TYR A 404 -28.98 -5.75 30.81
N GLY A 405 -30.08 -6.38 31.21
CA GLY A 405 -31.23 -5.72 31.84
C GLY A 405 -32.56 -6.15 31.23
N PHE A 406 -33.62 -6.16 32.02
CA PHE A 406 -34.96 -6.58 31.58
C PHE A 406 -36.00 -5.68 32.24
N PRO A 407 -37.25 -5.64 31.72
CA PRO A 407 -38.34 -4.90 32.37
C PRO A 407 -38.44 -5.30 33.85
N ASP A 408 -38.60 -4.32 34.74
CA ASP A 408 -38.63 -4.46 36.20
C ASP A 408 -37.29 -4.78 36.91
N PHE A 409 -36.17 -4.76 36.19
CA PHE A 409 -34.83 -4.82 36.77
C PHE A 409 -34.08 -3.50 36.60
N GLU A 410 -33.88 -2.81 37.73
CA GLU A 410 -33.18 -1.51 37.74
C GLU A 410 -31.72 -1.61 37.27
N GLY A 411 -31.10 -2.80 37.33
CA GLY A 411 -29.70 -3.02 37.04
C GLY A 411 -28.94 -3.51 38.28
N ASP A 412 -27.69 -3.93 38.08
CA ASP A 412 -26.79 -4.28 39.18
C ASP A 412 -25.51 -3.40 39.15
N SER A 413 -24.62 -3.65 40.10
CA SER A 413 -23.36 -2.91 40.19
C SER A 413 -22.38 -3.17 39.04
N ASN A 414 -22.62 -4.17 38.18
CA ASN A 414 -21.86 -4.43 36.97
C ASN A 414 -22.34 -3.60 35.77
N ASP A 415 -23.37 -2.77 35.96
CA ASP A 415 -23.77 -1.74 34.98
C ASP A 415 -23.07 -0.40 35.26
N PHE A 416 -22.29 -0.31 36.34
CA PHE A 416 -21.67 0.95 36.79
C PHE A 416 -20.35 1.21 36.07
N TRP A 417 -20.27 2.37 35.42
CA TRP A 417 -19.07 2.87 34.78
C TRP A 417 -18.67 4.21 35.37
N LYS A 418 -17.41 4.32 35.80
CA LYS A 418 -16.81 5.57 36.27
C LYS A 418 -16.28 6.38 35.09
N VAL A 419 -16.73 7.61 34.95
CA VAL A 419 -16.28 8.52 33.89
C VAL A 419 -14.94 9.14 34.27
N GLU A 420 -13.87 8.76 33.59
CA GLU A 420 -12.53 9.36 33.74
C GLU A 420 -12.28 10.36 32.60
N ILE A 421 -12.60 11.64 32.82
CA ILE A 421 -12.33 12.73 31.86
C ILE A 421 -10.83 13.06 31.83
N GLU A 422 -10.25 13.20 30.65
CA GLU A 422 -8.82 13.50 30.47
C GLU A 422 -8.45 14.95 30.83
N ASP A 423 -9.19 15.90 30.25
CA ASP A 423 -8.95 17.33 30.40
C ASP A 423 -10.24 18.05 30.80
N GLY A 424 -10.36 18.39 32.09
CA GLY A 424 -11.51 19.13 32.64
C GLY A 424 -12.31 18.36 33.69
N ASP A 425 -13.32 19.02 34.25
CA ASP A 425 -14.19 18.45 35.32
C ASP A 425 -15.55 17.98 34.79
N LYS A 426 -16.02 18.52 33.64
CA LYS A 426 -17.36 18.28 33.10
C LYS A 426 -17.29 17.55 31.77
N LEU A 427 -18.21 16.60 31.56
CA LEU A 427 -18.34 15.91 30.29
C LEU A 427 -18.97 16.86 29.26
N GLU A 428 -18.24 17.13 28.20
CA GLU A 428 -18.68 18.01 27.11
C GLU A 428 -18.61 17.31 25.75
N ALA A 429 -19.69 17.37 24.98
CA ALA A 429 -19.76 16.85 23.62
C ALA A 429 -18.68 17.51 22.74
N ARG A 430 -18.01 16.70 21.92
CA ARG A 430 -16.97 17.10 20.95
C ARG A 430 -15.75 17.86 21.49
N LYS A 431 -15.64 18.16 22.78
CA LYS A 431 -14.50 18.87 23.37
C LYS A 431 -13.56 17.95 24.13
N VAL A 432 -14.09 17.16 25.06
CA VAL A 432 -13.29 16.36 25.98
C VAL A 432 -13.26 14.90 25.55
N SER A 433 -12.11 14.27 25.77
CA SER A 433 -11.97 12.82 25.67
C SER A 433 -12.08 12.22 27.07
N PHE A 434 -12.63 11.03 27.19
CA PHE A 434 -12.83 10.36 28.47
C PHE A 434 -12.60 8.85 28.33
N ARG A 435 -12.46 8.18 29.47
CA ARG A 435 -12.40 6.73 29.59
C ARG A 435 -13.52 6.27 30.50
N LEU A 436 -14.03 5.06 30.28
CA LEU A 436 -15.03 4.43 31.14
C LEU A 436 -14.34 3.32 31.93
N TYR A 437 -14.23 3.50 33.23
CA TYR A 437 -13.64 2.51 34.15
C TYR A 437 -14.73 1.72 34.85
N HIS A 438 -14.69 0.40 34.75
CA HIS A 438 -15.61 -0.50 35.41
C HIS A 438 -15.10 -0.85 36.82
N PRO A 439 -15.77 -0.44 37.91
CA PRO A 439 -15.26 -0.63 39.27
C PRO A 439 -15.12 -2.09 39.70
N ASN A 440 -16.14 -2.93 39.49
CA ASN A 440 -16.10 -4.32 39.97
C ASN A 440 -15.04 -5.16 39.26
N GLN A 441 -14.96 -5.03 37.93
CA GLN A 441 -14.02 -5.75 37.10
C GLN A 441 -12.61 -5.12 37.06
N SER A 442 -12.44 -3.91 37.61
CA SER A 442 -11.20 -3.13 37.58
C SER A 442 -10.58 -2.96 36.18
N CYS A 443 -11.43 -2.82 35.17
CA CYS A 443 -11.04 -2.71 33.77
C CYS A 443 -11.58 -1.41 33.14
N ARG A 444 -11.16 -1.10 31.91
CA ARG A 444 -11.64 0.06 31.14
C ARG A 444 -12.26 -0.39 29.83
N LEU A 445 -13.31 0.31 29.40
CA LEU A 445 -13.92 0.07 28.10
C LEU A 445 -12.89 0.30 26.99
N TYR A 446 -12.75 -0.70 26.14
CA TYR A 446 -11.69 -0.85 25.17
C TYR A 446 -12.24 -1.37 23.85
N SER A 447 -11.59 -0.97 22.76
CA SER A 447 -11.80 -1.58 21.45
C SER A 447 -10.49 -1.59 20.67
N ASN A 448 -10.40 -2.50 19.71
CA ASN A 448 -9.28 -2.73 18.81
C ASN A 448 -9.80 -2.86 17.36
N MET A 449 -8.94 -3.32 16.45
CA MET A 449 -9.31 -3.57 15.05
C MET A 449 -9.70 -5.04 14.81
N GLU A 450 -9.95 -5.82 15.87
CA GLU A 450 -10.40 -7.20 15.73
C GLU A 450 -11.89 -7.20 15.38
N ARG A 451 -12.26 -7.98 14.37
CA ARG A 451 -13.64 -8.11 13.90
C ARG A 451 -14.28 -9.35 14.51
N LEU A 452 -15.55 -9.20 14.88
CA LEU A 452 -16.39 -10.34 15.21
C LEU A 452 -16.64 -11.17 13.93
N PRO A 453 -16.84 -12.50 14.05
CA PRO A 453 -17.25 -13.36 12.94
C PRO A 453 -18.63 -12.99 12.37
N ASP A 454 -19.13 -13.78 11.44
CA ASP A 454 -20.40 -13.51 10.76
C ASP A 454 -21.60 -13.36 11.73
N TRP A 455 -21.57 -14.05 12.87
CA TRP A 455 -22.59 -13.90 13.94
C TRP A 455 -22.62 -12.51 14.58
N GLY A 456 -21.54 -11.73 14.47
CA GLY A 456 -21.40 -10.35 14.93
C GLY A 456 -21.31 -9.36 13.77
N PHE A 457 -21.78 -9.75 12.59
CA PHE A 457 -21.88 -8.91 11.39
C PHE A 457 -20.57 -8.23 10.97
N GLN A 458 -19.41 -8.84 11.27
CA GLN A 458 -18.08 -8.30 10.97
C GLN A 458 -17.79 -6.91 11.58
N GLN A 459 -18.55 -6.55 12.61
CA GLN A 459 -18.35 -5.34 13.42
C GLN A 459 -17.13 -5.52 14.33
N LEU A 460 -16.60 -4.43 14.90
CA LEU A 460 -15.41 -4.53 15.76
C LEU A 460 -15.78 -4.95 17.19
N GLU A 461 -14.87 -5.68 17.81
CA GLU A 461 -15.00 -6.13 19.20
C GLU A 461 -14.91 -4.95 20.19
N VAL A 462 -15.81 -4.96 21.19
CA VAL A 462 -15.73 -4.10 22.37
C VAL A 462 -15.53 -5.00 23.59
N SER A 463 -14.53 -4.68 24.40
CA SER A 463 -14.19 -5.43 25.61
C SER A 463 -13.80 -4.51 26.75
N CYS A 464 -13.63 -5.05 27.95
CA CYS A 464 -13.16 -4.32 29.12
C CYS A 464 -11.78 -4.81 29.54
N ILE A 465 -10.75 -3.98 29.40
CA ILE A 465 -9.34 -4.36 29.59
C ILE A 465 -8.78 -3.88 30.94
N VAL A 466 -8.05 -4.73 31.65
CA VAL A 466 -7.42 -4.36 32.95
C VAL A 466 -6.22 -3.42 32.73
N GLU A 467 -5.32 -3.75 31.80
CA GLU A 467 -4.09 -2.99 31.51
C GLU A 467 -3.97 -2.63 30.02
N GLY A 468 -4.84 -1.74 29.55
CA GLY A 468 -4.84 -1.30 28.14
C GLY A 468 -3.98 -0.09 27.85
N THR A 469 -3.45 -0.04 26.62
CA THR A 469 -2.83 1.19 26.09
C THR A 469 -3.84 2.32 26.05
N LYS A 470 -3.51 3.46 26.66
CA LYS A 470 -4.39 4.63 26.79
C LYS A 470 -5.16 5.00 25.50
N PRO A 471 -4.54 5.08 24.31
CA PRO A 471 -5.25 5.46 23.07
C PRO A 471 -6.47 4.58 22.76
N LYS A 472 -6.37 3.27 22.99
CA LYS A 472 -7.43 2.29 22.72
C LYS A 472 -8.54 2.25 23.78
N THR A 473 -8.43 3.06 24.83
CA THR A 473 -9.46 3.22 25.86
C THR A 473 -10.13 4.59 25.84
N LEU A 474 -9.73 5.46 24.90
CA LEU A 474 -10.24 6.82 24.82
C LEU A 474 -11.49 6.89 23.94
N TRP A 475 -12.50 7.53 24.49
CA TRP A 475 -13.80 7.74 23.90
C TRP A 475 -14.13 9.24 23.87
N LYS A 476 -15.06 9.62 23.01
CA LYS A 476 -15.52 10.99 22.85
C LYS A 476 -16.98 11.01 22.46
N VAL A 477 -17.78 11.88 23.07
CA VAL A 477 -19.18 12.05 22.69
C VAL A 477 -19.24 12.84 21.39
N ASP A 478 -19.94 12.30 20.38
CA ASP A 478 -20.08 12.93 19.07
C ASP A 478 -21.40 13.70 18.93
N GLN A 479 -22.55 13.05 19.10
CA GLN A 479 -23.87 13.67 19.06
C GLN A 479 -24.52 13.67 20.45
N HIS A 480 -25.37 14.67 20.70
CA HIS A 480 -26.00 14.87 22.01
C HIS A 480 -27.37 15.54 21.86
N GLU A 481 -28.41 14.88 22.36
CA GLU A 481 -29.77 15.41 22.38
C GLU A 481 -30.34 15.40 23.81
N ASN A 482 -30.96 16.51 24.20
CA ASN A 482 -31.74 16.63 25.45
C ASN A 482 -32.69 17.83 25.40
N ASP A 483 -33.99 17.55 25.29
CA ASP A 483 -35.06 18.57 25.19
C ASP A 483 -35.18 19.46 26.44
N LEU A 484 -34.61 19.06 27.58
CA LEU A 484 -34.69 19.82 28.82
C LEU A 484 -33.61 20.91 28.90
N LEU A 485 -32.61 20.90 28.01
CA LEU A 485 -31.57 21.92 27.97
C LEU A 485 -32.13 23.25 27.45
N PRO A 486 -31.84 24.37 28.11
CA PRO A 486 -32.22 25.68 27.62
C PRO A 486 -31.34 26.09 26.44
N ASP A 487 -31.93 26.79 25.47
CA ASP A 487 -31.26 27.29 24.26
C ASP A 487 -30.03 28.19 24.53
N SER A 488 -29.86 28.68 25.76
CA SER A 488 -28.73 29.52 26.17
C SER A 488 -27.41 28.78 26.41
N VAL A 489 -27.40 27.43 26.38
CA VAL A 489 -26.16 26.65 26.58
C VAL A 489 -25.18 26.84 25.42
N PRO A 490 -23.87 26.83 25.67
CA PRO A 490 -22.89 26.91 24.60
C PRO A 490 -23.01 25.68 23.70
N SER A 491 -23.16 25.90 22.39
CA SER A 491 -23.11 24.85 21.37
C SER A 491 -21.67 24.66 20.84
N VAL A 492 -21.40 23.49 20.27
CA VAL A 492 -20.15 23.18 19.57
C VAL A 492 -20.47 22.72 18.17
N LEU A 493 -19.96 23.46 17.20
CA LEU A 493 -20.06 23.10 15.78
C LEU A 493 -19.20 21.87 15.48
N GLU A 494 -19.73 20.96 14.67
CA GLU A 494 -18.95 19.83 14.14
C GLU A 494 -17.70 20.36 13.38
N PRO A 495 -16.47 19.92 13.75
CA PRO A 495 -15.27 20.41 13.10
C PRO A 495 -15.20 19.91 11.65
N ARG A 496 -14.92 20.82 10.72
CA ARG A 496 -14.60 20.44 9.34
C ARG A 496 -13.07 20.31 9.18
N PRO A 497 -12.56 19.14 8.79
CA PRO A 497 -11.13 18.95 8.72
C PRO A 497 -10.54 19.83 7.61
N GLY A 498 -9.44 20.53 7.91
CA GLY A 498 -8.71 21.30 6.91
C GLY A 498 -8.02 20.39 5.89
N PHE A 499 -7.57 20.94 4.75
CA PHE A 499 -6.83 20.15 3.75
C PHE A 499 -5.64 19.38 4.34
N PHE A 500 -4.82 20.03 5.18
CA PHE A 500 -3.64 19.37 5.77
C PHE A 500 -4.01 18.27 6.77
N GLU A 501 -5.13 18.42 7.47
CA GLU A 501 -5.64 17.39 8.38
C GLU A 501 -6.07 16.15 7.60
N LYS A 502 -6.91 16.33 6.57
CA LYS A 502 -7.30 15.26 5.63
C LYS A 502 -6.09 14.60 5.00
N PHE A 503 -5.13 15.40 4.54
CA PHE A 503 -3.91 14.92 3.90
C PHE A 503 -3.07 14.08 4.86
N ILE A 504 -2.75 14.57 6.05
CA ILE A 504 -1.93 13.83 7.03
C ILE A 504 -2.65 12.55 7.47
N TYR A 505 -3.95 12.62 7.72
CA TYR A 505 -4.76 11.46 8.06
C TYR A 505 -4.71 10.40 6.95
N LEU A 506 -4.96 10.81 5.70
CA LEU A 506 -4.88 9.92 4.55
C LEU A 506 -3.48 9.32 4.38
N GLN A 507 -2.39 10.09 4.54
CA GLN A 507 -1.03 9.54 4.48
C GLN A 507 -0.79 8.45 5.52
N LYS A 508 -1.26 8.65 6.76
CA LYS A 508 -1.16 7.63 7.83
C LYS A 508 -1.98 6.39 7.48
N LYS A 509 -3.18 6.55 6.93
CA LYS A 509 -4.03 5.43 6.52
C LYS A 509 -3.45 4.68 5.32
N MET A 510 -2.98 5.39 4.30
CA MET A 510 -2.22 4.79 3.19
C MET A 510 -1.03 3.98 3.71
N TRP A 511 -0.29 4.48 4.72
CA TRP A 511 0.86 3.76 5.28
C TRP A 511 0.45 2.50 6.04
N THR A 512 -0.56 2.62 6.89
CA THR A 512 -1.06 1.51 7.72
C THR A 512 -1.61 0.39 6.84
N VAL A 513 -2.52 0.72 5.91
CA VAL A 513 -3.07 -0.27 4.98
C VAL A 513 -1.96 -0.87 4.12
N ASN A 514 -1.06 -0.06 3.54
CA ASN A 514 0.05 -0.59 2.73
C ASN A 514 0.95 -1.58 3.47
N LYS A 515 1.19 -1.35 4.77
CA LYS A 515 1.95 -2.26 5.64
C LYS A 515 1.19 -3.56 5.90
N ASP A 516 -0.12 -3.49 6.04
CA ASP A 516 -0.99 -4.59 6.46
C ASP A 516 -1.58 -5.38 5.26
N LEU A 517 -1.22 -5.08 4.00
CA LEU A 517 -1.52 -5.94 2.84
C LEU A 517 -0.64 -7.22 2.87
N THR A 518 -0.99 -8.15 3.75
CA THR A 518 -0.28 -9.43 3.97
C THR A 518 -0.96 -10.64 3.33
N ASP A 519 -2.07 -10.42 2.63
CA ASP A 519 -2.82 -11.50 1.96
C ASP A 519 -1.97 -12.23 0.91
N THR A 520 -2.18 -13.53 0.80
CA THR A 520 -1.45 -14.38 -0.15
C THR A 520 -2.09 -14.35 -1.53
N HIS A 521 -1.28 -14.16 -2.57
CA HIS A 521 -1.73 -14.25 -3.96
C HIS A 521 -0.96 -15.34 -4.72
N PRO A 522 -1.60 -16.17 -5.58
CA PRO A 522 -0.93 -17.27 -6.27
C PRO A 522 0.28 -16.86 -7.13
N TYR A 523 0.24 -15.64 -7.68
CA TYR A 523 1.32 -15.06 -8.48
C TYR A 523 2.25 -14.11 -7.70
N GLU A 524 2.16 -14.10 -6.36
CA GLU A 524 3.11 -13.37 -5.51
C GLU A 524 4.55 -13.89 -5.78
N SER A 525 5.53 -12.98 -5.74
CA SER A 525 6.94 -13.34 -5.89
C SER A 525 7.83 -12.53 -4.96
N ARG A 526 8.89 -13.16 -4.46
CA ARG A 526 9.85 -12.53 -3.54
C ARG A 526 11.05 -11.93 -4.26
N PRO A 527 11.70 -10.91 -3.65
CA PRO A 527 12.84 -10.21 -4.27
C PRO A 527 13.97 -11.11 -4.76
N SER A 528 14.25 -12.22 -4.07
CA SER A 528 15.29 -13.19 -4.44
C SER A 528 15.05 -13.84 -5.81
N ALA A 529 13.78 -13.94 -6.24
CA ALA A 529 13.39 -14.54 -7.51
C ALA A 529 13.51 -13.61 -8.71
N TRP A 530 13.57 -12.28 -8.50
CA TRP A 530 13.43 -11.33 -9.59
C TRP A 530 14.66 -11.25 -10.52
N PRO A 531 15.91 -11.09 -10.04
CA PRO A 531 17.07 -10.90 -10.94
C PRO A 531 17.36 -12.13 -11.82
N VAL A 532 17.00 -13.32 -11.33
CA VAL A 532 17.16 -14.59 -12.04
C VAL A 532 15.93 -14.97 -12.87
N LEU A 533 14.84 -14.19 -12.77
CA LEU A 533 13.57 -14.41 -13.45
C LEU A 533 13.03 -15.82 -13.18
N LEU A 534 12.73 -16.17 -11.92
CA LEU A 534 12.21 -17.52 -11.58
C LEU A 534 10.72 -17.70 -11.84
N SER A 535 9.93 -16.64 -11.71
CA SER A 535 8.48 -16.66 -11.92
C SER A 535 8.02 -15.40 -12.64
N GLY A 536 6.88 -15.50 -13.33
CA GLY A 536 6.17 -14.37 -13.94
C GLY A 536 4.82 -14.14 -13.26
N ILE A 537 4.06 -13.16 -13.76
CA ILE A 537 2.71 -12.85 -13.27
C ILE A 537 1.72 -13.06 -14.43
N ALA A 538 0.68 -13.86 -14.24
CA ALA A 538 -0.39 -13.95 -15.22
C ALA A 538 -1.25 -12.69 -15.13
N PHE A 539 -1.42 -11.99 -16.26
CA PHE A 539 -2.22 -10.78 -16.34
C PHE A 539 -3.62 -11.04 -16.91
N TRP A 540 -3.72 -11.97 -17.84
CA TRP A 540 -4.99 -12.31 -18.47
C TRP A 540 -4.87 -13.67 -19.12
N SER A 541 -5.94 -14.45 -19.11
CA SER A 541 -5.98 -15.73 -19.79
C SER A 541 -7.40 -16.03 -20.26
N LYS A 542 -7.58 -16.41 -21.53
CA LYS A 542 -8.87 -16.86 -22.09
C LYS A 542 -8.63 -17.77 -23.27
N ASP A 543 -9.33 -18.90 -23.31
CA ASP A 543 -9.20 -19.92 -24.34
C ASP A 543 -7.73 -20.27 -24.61
N THR A 544 -7.29 -20.27 -25.87
CA THR A 544 -5.93 -20.58 -26.31
C THR A 544 -4.98 -19.36 -26.29
N ARG A 545 -5.21 -18.37 -25.42
CA ARG A 545 -4.43 -17.12 -25.34
C ARG A 545 -4.24 -16.65 -23.91
N GLN A 546 -3.14 -15.94 -23.66
CA GLN A 546 -2.82 -15.37 -22.35
C GLN A 546 -1.80 -14.24 -22.46
N ILE A 547 -1.83 -13.34 -21.49
CA ILE A 547 -0.80 -12.33 -21.26
C ILE A 547 -0.12 -12.68 -19.93
N ILE A 548 1.20 -12.83 -19.99
CA ILE A 548 2.05 -13.06 -18.82
C ILE A 548 3.12 -11.98 -18.80
N LEU A 549 3.28 -11.31 -17.65
CA LEU A 549 4.43 -10.47 -17.39
C LEU A 549 5.62 -11.38 -17.08
N LEU A 550 6.43 -11.62 -18.12
CA LEU A 550 7.70 -12.33 -18.06
C LEU A 550 8.77 -11.51 -18.80
N GLY A 551 9.94 -11.36 -18.19
CA GLY A 551 11.05 -10.63 -18.78
C GLY A 551 11.68 -11.33 -19.98
N ASN A 552 12.43 -10.61 -20.81
CA ASN A 552 13.30 -11.18 -21.82
C ASN A 552 14.52 -11.79 -21.08
N PRO A 553 14.68 -13.13 -21.07
CA PRO A 553 15.69 -13.78 -20.25
C PRO A 553 17.12 -13.39 -20.63
N LEU A 554 17.38 -13.12 -21.91
CA LEU A 554 18.70 -12.66 -22.35
C LEU A 554 19.03 -11.30 -21.72
N VAL A 555 18.09 -10.35 -21.75
CA VAL A 555 18.29 -9.02 -21.18
C VAL A 555 18.38 -9.09 -19.65
N TYR A 556 17.50 -9.86 -19.00
CA TYR A 556 17.50 -10.06 -17.54
C TYR A 556 18.82 -10.63 -17.04
N TRP A 557 19.29 -11.73 -17.62
CA TRP A 557 20.48 -12.41 -17.14
C TRP A 557 21.74 -11.62 -17.46
N VAL A 558 21.87 -11.06 -18.67
CA VAL A 558 23.06 -10.26 -19.03
C VAL A 558 23.13 -8.97 -18.20
N SER A 559 22.00 -8.31 -17.94
CA SER A 559 21.97 -7.12 -17.08
C SER A 559 22.27 -7.43 -15.62
N THR A 560 21.74 -8.52 -15.08
CA THR A 560 22.04 -9.01 -13.74
C THR A 560 23.52 -9.38 -13.60
N VAL A 561 24.07 -10.14 -14.56
CA VAL A 561 25.51 -10.44 -14.61
C VAL A 561 26.34 -9.17 -14.68
N SER A 562 25.90 -8.14 -15.43
CA SER A 562 26.61 -6.86 -15.51
C SER A 562 26.68 -6.14 -14.16
N VAL A 563 25.60 -6.18 -13.37
CA VAL A 563 25.57 -5.62 -12.01
C VAL A 563 26.57 -6.36 -11.09
N PHE A 564 26.50 -7.68 -11.03
CA PHE A 564 27.40 -8.46 -10.17
C PHE A 564 28.86 -8.39 -10.63
N ASN A 565 29.11 -8.37 -11.94
CA ASN A 565 30.45 -8.19 -12.48
C ASN A 565 31.05 -6.84 -12.05
N PHE A 566 30.27 -5.76 -12.10
CA PHE A 566 30.70 -4.47 -11.57
C PHE A 566 31.05 -4.56 -10.08
N LEU A 567 30.22 -5.19 -9.24
CA LEU A 567 30.49 -5.33 -7.81
C LEU A 567 31.79 -6.11 -7.53
N ILE A 568 32.02 -7.20 -8.26
CA ILE A 568 33.25 -8.01 -8.16
C ILE A 568 34.47 -7.17 -8.55
N LEU A 569 34.41 -6.49 -9.71
CA LEU A 569 35.52 -5.66 -10.19
C LEU A 569 35.78 -4.47 -9.26
N ALA A 570 34.74 -3.79 -8.80
CA ALA A 570 34.86 -2.67 -7.88
C ALA A 570 35.51 -3.10 -6.56
N THR A 571 35.08 -4.24 -6.00
CA THR A 571 35.68 -4.81 -4.78
C THR A 571 37.13 -5.19 -5.00
N PHE A 572 37.43 -5.90 -6.10
CA PHE A 572 38.79 -6.30 -6.46
C PHE A 572 39.73 -5.09 -6.58
N PHE A 573 39.30 -4.05 -7.29
CA PHE A 573 40.13 -2.87 -7.47
C PHE A 573 40.26 -2.02 -6.19
N GLN A 574 39.22 -1.94 -5.35
CA GLN A 574 39.32 -1.30 -4.03
C GLN A 574 40.33 -2.03 -3.12
N LEU A 575 40.33 -3.37 -3.12
CA LEU A 575 41.31 -4.17 -2.38
C LEU A 575 42.73 -3.93 -2.90
N ARG A 576 42.91 -3.80 -4.22
CA ARG A 576 44.20 -3.49 -4.84
C ARG A 576 44.70 -2.09 -4.47
N ASP A 577 43.82 -1.08 -4.47
CA ASP A 577 44.17 0.27 -4.02
C ASP A 577 44.62 0.25 -2.56
N LYS A 578 43.90 -0.47 -1.68
CA LYS A 578 44.27 -0.65 -0.27
C LYS A 578 45.60 -1.39 -0.09
N ARG A 579 45.95 -2.27 -1.03
CA ARG A 579 47.24 -2.98 -1.04
C ARG A 579 48.38 -2.13 -1.63
N GLY A 580 48.10 -0.93 -2.13
CA GLY A 580 49.10 -0.01 -2.69
C GLY A 580 49.30 -0.14 -4.21
N TYR A 581 48.47 -0.91 -4.91
CA TYR A 581 48.46 -0.93 -6.37
C TYR A 581 47.53 0.16 -6.90
N HIS A 582 48.04 1.10 -7.70
CA HIS A 582 47.25 2.20 -8.25
C HIS A 582 46.94 2.00 -9.74
N ASP A 583 45.94 1.16 -10.03
CA ASP A 583 45.54 0.81 -11.40
C ASP A 583 44.63 1.88 -12.03
N HIS A 584 45.21 3.00 -12.46
CA HIS A 584 44.42 4.14 -12.96
C HIS A 584 43.94 4.00 -14.42
N PHE A 585 44.59 3.14 -15.22
CA PHE A 585 44.30 2.91 -16.65
C PHE A 585 44.06 4.20 -17.47
N GLY A 586 44.81 5.27 -17.19
CA GLY A 586 44.63 6.57 -17.87
C GLY A 586 43.26 7.20 -17.63
N GLY A 587 42.74 7.12 -16.40
CA GLY A 587 41.46 7.70 -15.97
C GLY A 587 40.23 6.87 -16.35
N GLN A 588 40.42 5.78 -17.11
CA GLN A 588 39.30 4.96 -17.59
C GLN A 588 38.58 4.23 -16.47
N ARG A 589 39.31 3.78 -15.45
CA ARG A 589 38.72 3.14 -14.28
C ARG A 589 37.69 4.04 -13.63
N GLN A 590 38.09 5.25 -13.26
CA GLN A 590 37.21 6.23 -12.63
C GLN A 590 36.01 6.59 -13.52
N PHE A 591 36.22 6.70 -14.83
CA PHE A 591 35.15 6.98 -15.79
C PHE A 591 34.05 5.90 -15.78
N TYR A 592 34.43 4.62 -15.92
CA TYR A 592 33.46 3.52 -15.89
C TYR A 592 32.86 3.30 -14.49
N GLU A 593 33.67 3.42 -13.43
CA GLU A 593 33.22 3.27 -12.05
C GLU A 593 32.20 4.35 -11.64
N ASN A 594 32.35 5.58 -12.12
CA ASN A 594 31.39 6.64 -11.82
C ASN A 594 30.00 6.35 -12.41
N SER A 595 29.95 5.93 -13.68
CA SER A 595 28.68 5.63 -14.35
C SER A 595 28.06 4.32 -13.85
N ALA A 596 28.82 3.22 -13.87
CA ALA A 596 28.32 1.92 -13.42
C ALA A 596 28.01 1.93 -11.92
N GLY A 597 28.85 2.59 -11.09
CA GLY A 597 28.60 2.71 -9.66
C GLY A 597 27.33 3.52 -9.35
N PHE A 598 27.04 4.57 -10.11
CA PHE A 598 25.78 5.31 -9.96
C PHE A 598 24.56 4.43 -10.33
N PHE A 599 24.61 3.70 -11.46
CA PHE A 599 23.51 2.83 -11.88
C PHE A 599 23.34 1.61 -10.97
N VAL A 600 24.41 1.00 -10.48
CA VAL A 600 24.34 -0.12 -9.52
C VAL A 600 23.84 0.34 -8.15
N ALA A 601 24.23 1.54 -7.70
CA ALA A 601 23.64 2.13 -6.49
C ALA A 601 22.14 2.37 -6.68
N ALA A 602 21.73 2.92 -7.82
CA ALA A 602 20.33 3.12 -8.16
C ALA A 602 19.55 1.79 -8.20
N TRP A 603 20.11 0.76 -8.83
CA TRP A 603 19.56 -0.60 -8.83
C TRP A 603 19.38 -1.13 -7.41
N ALA A 604 20.40 -1.00 -6.55
CA ALA A 604 20.35 -1.48 -5.17
C ALA A 604 19.28 -0.73 -4.35
N ILE A 605 19.17 0.59 -4.49
CA ILE A 605 18.18 1.41 -3.79
C ILE A 605 16.75 1.07 -4.24
N HIS A 606 16.55 0.66 -5.49
CA HIS A 606 15.23 0.24 -5.99
C HIS A 606 14.95 -1.25 -5.77
N TYR A 607 15.92 -2.04 -5.29
CA TYR A 607 15.79 -3.49 -5.15
C TYR A 607 15.85 -3.96 -3.70
N LEU A 608 16.87 -3.55 -2.94
CA LEU A 608 17.11 -4.03 -1.59
C LEU A 608 16.00 -3.68 -0.59
N PRO A 609 15.32 -2.51 -0.64
CA PRO A 609 14.25 -2.21 0.30
C PRO A 609 13.12 -3.25 0.31
N PHE A 610 12.86 -3.91 -0.83
CA PHE A 610 11.81 -4.92 -0.93
C PHE A 610 12.08 -6.17 -0.08
N TYR A 611 13.33 -6.46 0.31
CA TYR A 611 13.63 -7.55 1.26
C TYR A 611 13.12 -7.28 2.67
N PHE A 612 12.93 -6.00 3.02
CA PHE A 612 12.48 -5.59 4.36
C PHE A 612 10.97 -5.33 4.42
N MET A 613 10.28 -5.45 3.29
CA MET A 613 8.84 -5.25 3.20
C MET A 613 8.11 -6.59 3.42
N LYS A 614 7.38 -6.69 4.55
CA LYS A 614 6.60 -7.88 4.92
C LYS A 614 5.19 -7.92 4.32
N ARG A 615 5.00 -7.34 3.14
CA ARG A 615 3.71 -7.28 2.42
C ARG A 615 3.73 -8.16 1.18
N GLN A 616 2.60 -8.27 0.48
CA GLN A 616 2.56 -8.91 -0.84
C GLN A 616 3.40 -8.15 -1.88
N LEU A 617 4.16 -8.89 -2.68
CA LEU A 617 5.06 -8.34 -3.70
C LEU A 617 4.97 -9.13 -5.01
N PHE A 618 5.30 -8.44 -6.11
CA PHE A 618 5.14 -8.94 -7.47
C PHE A 618 6.34 -8.53 -8.34
N LEU A 619 6.63 -9.30 -9.39
CA LEU A 619 7.74 -9.04 -10.32
C LEU A 619 7.74 -7.62 -10.92
N HIS A 620 6.57 -7.01 -11.12
CA HIS A 620 6.48 -5.64 -11.66
C HIS A 620 7.18 -4.59 -10.77
N HIS A 621 7.34 -4.87 -9.45
CA HIS A 621 8.11 -4.02 -8.53
C HIS A 621 9.61 -3.95 -8.89
N TYR A 622 10.15 -4.95 -9.58
CA TYR A 622 11.53 -4.99 -10.02
C TYR A 622 11.79 -4.16 -11.29
N MET A 623 10.76 -3.72 -12.02
CA MET A 623 10.93 -3.04 -13.33
C MET A 623 11.77 -1.75 -13.28
N PRO A 624 11.63 -0.86 -12.26
CA PRO A 624 12.55 0.27 -12.09
C PRO A 624 14.00 -0.18 -11.85
N SER A 625 14.22 -1.25 -11.08
CA SER A 625 15.55 -1.82 -10.85
C SER A 625 16.15 -2.40 -12.12
N LEU A 626 15.36 -3.19 -12.87
CA LEU A 626 15.76 -3.73 -14.17
C LEU A 626 16.23 -2.63 -15.12
N TYR A 627 15.55 -1.48 -15.17
CA TYR A 627 16.00 -0.33 -15.96
C TYR A 627 17.44 0.07 -15.62
N PHE A 628 17.78 0.21 -14.33
CA PHE A 628 19.15 0.52 -13.90
C PHE A 628 20.15 -0.61 -14.16
N ALA A 629 19.71 -1.88 -14.06
CA ALA A 629 20.54 -3.02 -14.46
C ALA A 629 20.89 -2.97 -15.95
N VAL A 630 19.92 -2.62 -16.81
CA VAL A 630 20.14 -2.48 -18.26
C VAL A 630 21.03 -1.27 -18.59
N LEU A 631 20.93 -0.16 -17.85
CA LEU A 631 21.88 0.95 -17.99
C LEU A 631 23.31 0.51 -17.62
N THR A 632 23.46 -0.28 -16.55
CA THR A 632 24.75 -0.87 -16.14
C THR A 632 25.29 -1.81 -17.21
N MET A 633 24.43 -2.64 -17.81
CA MET A 633 24.77 -3.48 -18.96
C MET A 633 25.30 -2.65 -20.13
N GLY A 634 24.67 -1.52 -20.45
CA GLY A 634 25.16 -0.59 -21.47
C GLY A 634 26.58 -0.11 -21.18
N VAL A 635 26.89 0.26 -19.93
CA VAL A 635 28.24 0.64 -19.51
C VAL A 635 29.24 -0.52 -19.66
N GLY A 636 28.84 -1.74 -19.29
CA GLY A 636 29.65 -2.95 -19.47
C GLY A 636 29.96 -3.25 -20.94
N ILE A 637 28.97 -3.13 -21.83
CA ILE A 637 29.16 -3.31 -23.28
C ILE A 637 30.12 -2.26 -23.84
N ASP A 638 30.02 -1.00 -23.38
CA ASP A 638 30.95 0.05 -23.78
C ASP A 638 32.40 -0.30 -23.41
N LEU A 639 32.62 -0.85 -22.21
CA LEU A 639 33.93 -1.30 -21.75
C LEU A 639 34.49 -2.44 -22.59
N ILE A 640 33.71 -3.51 -22.79
CA ILE A 640 34.13 -4.72 -23.54
C ILE A 640 34.44 -4.37 -24.99
N THR A 641 33.62 -3.53 -25.61
CA THR A 641 33.71 -3.24 -27.05
C THR A 641 34.64 -2.08 -27.38
N ARG A 642 35.28 -1.50 -26.37
CA ARG A 642 36.21 -0.37 -26.54
C ARG A 642 37.36 -0.70 -27.50
N LYS A 643 37.98 -1.87 -27.34
CA LYS A 643 39.13 -2.34 -28.15
C LYS A 643 38.73 -2.97 -29.49
N VAL A 644 37.44 -3.19 -29.73
CA VAL A 644 36.94 -3.73 -31.00
C VAL A 644 37.21 -2.72 -32.12
N ALA A 645 37.73 -3.20 -33.26
CA ALA A 645 38.02 -2.38 -34.43
C ALA A 645 36.76 -1.62 -34.88
N VAL A 646 36.91 -0.35 -35.27
CA VAL A 646 35.77 0.52 -35.65
C VAL A 646 34.90 -0.11 -36.74
N LYS A 647 35.52 -0.80 -37.71
CA LYS A 647 34.82 -1.52 -38.80
C LYS A 647 34.00 -2.73 -38.31
N ALA A 648 34.36 -3.34 -37.19
CA ALA A 648 33.68 -4.50 -36.61
C ALA A 648 32.54 -4.11 -35.64
N LYS A 649 32.51 -2.86 -35.15
CA LYS A 649 31.47 -2.39 -34.22
C LYS A 649 30.03 -2.50 -34.78
N PRO A 650 29.74 -2.14 -36.05
CA PRO A 650 28.41 -2.34 -36.62
C PRO A 650 27.99 -3.82 -36.63
N LEU A 651 28.92 -4.75 -36.93
CA LEU A 651 28.63 -6.18 -36.91
C LEU A 651 28.28 -6.66 -35.49
N VAL A 652 29.06 -6.25 -34.48
CA VAL A 652 28.78 -6.58 -33.06
C VAL A 652 27.42 -6.03 -32.64
N LEU A 653 27.10 -4.78 -33.01
CA LEU A 653 25.80 -4.16 -32.74
C LEU A 653 24.65 -4.97 -33.37
N ILE A 654 24.80 -5.36 -34.64
CA ILE A 654 23.79 -6.15 -35.37
C ILE A 654 23.57 -7.50 -34.70
N VAL A 655 24.64 -8.21 -34.33
CA VAL A 655 24.55 -9.53 -33.68
C VAL A 655 23.85 -9.44 -32.32
N ILE A 656 24.23 -8.49 -31.47
CA ILE A 656 23.59 -8.32 -30.15
C ILE A 656 22.12 -7.91 -30.31
N THR A 657 21.83 -6.98 -31.23
CA THR A 657 20.47 -6.54 -31.52
C THR A 657 19.60 -7.70 -32.02
N ALA A 658 20.14 -8.52 -32.94
CA ALA A 658 19.45 -9.69 -33.47
C ALA A 658 19.16 -10.71 -32.37
N ALA A 659 20.09 -10.95 -31.44
CA ALA A 659 19.88 -11.87 -30.32
C ALA A 659 18.77 -11.38 -29.37
N ILE A 660 18.76 -10.08 -29.04
CA ILE A 660 17.71 -9.48 -28.20
C ILE A 660 16.34 -9.59 -28.87
N ILE A 661 16.24 -9.21 -30.14
CA ILE A 661 14.99 -9.27 -30.92
C ILE A 661 14.53 -10.72 -31.09
N TYR A 662 15.44 -11.65 -31.39
CA TYR A 662 15.12 -13.07 -31.51
C TYR A 662 14.51 -13.62 -30.22
N THR A 663 15.13 -13.32 -29.07
CA THR A 663 14.59 -13.73 -27.77
C THR A 663 13.23 -13.08 -27.50
N PHE A 664 13.07 -11.80 -27.84
CA PHE A 664 11.80 -11.10 -27.72
C PHE A 664 10.68 -11.75 -28.53
N LEU A 665 10.97 -12.17 -29.78
CA LEU A 665 10.01 -12.80 -30.67
C LEU A 665 9.54 -14.17 -30.16
N ILE A 666 10.40 -14.92 -29.45
CA ILE A 666 10.00 -16.19 -28.81
C ILE A 666 8.89 -15.95 -27.79
N TYR A 667 9.01 -14.91 -26.95
CA TYR A 667 8.03 -14.60 -25.89
C TYR A 667 6.99 -13.54 -26.31
N ALA A 668 6.98 -13.12 -27.57
CA ALA A 668 6.00 -12.17 -28.08
C ALA A 668 4.54 -12.67 -27.92
N PRO A 669 4.21 -13.97 -28.08
CA PRO A 669 2.85 -14.46 -27.90
C PRO A 669 2.27 -14.15 -26.51
N ILE A 670 3.01 -14.41 -25.43
CA ILE A 670 2.59 -14.08 -24.05
C ILE A 670 2.69 -12.59 -23.73
N THR A 671 3.40 -11.81 -24.53
CA THR A 671 3.53 -10.35 -24.33
C THR A 671 2.32 -9.61 -24.91
N TYR A 672 1.83 -10.05 -26.06
CA TYR A 672 0.74 -9.41 -26.81
C TYR A 672 -0.59 -10.16 -26.75
N GLY A 673 -0.64 -11.33 -26.11
CA GLY A 673 -1.81 -12.20 -26.09
C GLY A 673 -2.07 -12.91 -27.43
N GLU A 674 -1.04 -13.18 -28.22
CA GLU A 674 -1.18 -13.88 -29.51
C GLU A 674 -1.30 -15.39 -29.31
N THR A 675 -1.81 -16.09 -30.33
CA THR A 675 -1.82 -17.54 -30.37
C THR A 675 -0.40 -18.08 -30.42
N TRP A 676 -0.13 -19.16 -29.69
CA TRP A 676 1.15 -19.86 -29.71
C TRP A 676 0.93 -21.33 -30.09
N SER A 677 1.93 -21.97 -30.70
CA SER A 677 1.87 -23.42 -30.91
C SER A 677 2.36 -24.17 -29.68
N LEU A 678 1.72 -25.31 -29.36
CA LEU A 678 2.08 -26.16 -28.22
C LEU A 678 3.58 -26.51 -28.21
N GLY A 679 4.12 -26.93 -29.36
CA GLY A 679 5.54 -27.33 -29.49
C GLY A 679 6.53 -26.16 -29.42
N GLU A 680 6.11 -24.92 -29.71
CA GLU A 680 6.95 -23.73 -29.47
C GLU A 680 6.89 -23.29 -28.02
N CYS A 681 5.71 -23.31 -27.39
CA CYS A 681 5.55 -23.01 -25.98
C CYS A 681 6.38 -23.97 -25.11
N GLN A 682 6.27 -25.29 -25.34
CA GLN A 682 7.05 -26.29 -24.61
C GLN A 682 8.57 -26.13 -24.80
N ARG A 683 9.01 -25.69 -25.99
CA ARG A 683 10.43 -25.34 -26.21
C ARG A 683 10.84 -24.08 -25.46
N ALA A 684 9.98 -23.07 -25.36
CA ALA A 684 10.25 -21.89 -24.55
C ALA A 684 10.27 -22.23 -23.04
N GLU A 685 9.42 -23.16 -22.61
CA GLU A 685 9.35 -23.69 -21.24
C GLU A 685 10.57 -24.57 -20.89
N SER A 686 11.21 -25.20 -21.88
CA SER A 686 12.37 -26.10 -21.70
C SER A 686 13.62 -25.46 -21.07
N LEU A 687 13.62 -24.14 -20.87
CA LEU A 687 14.57 -23.44 -19.99
C LEU A 687 14.31 -23.72 -18.49
N GLY A 688 13.27 -24.49 -18.16
CA GLY A 688 13.23 -25.47 -17.05
C GLY A 688 12.58 -25.03 -15.74
N LYS A 689 12.08 -23.80 -15.61
CA LYS A 689 11.50 -23.31 -14.34
C LYS A 689 10.19 -22.53 -14.44
N TRP A 690 9.86 -21.96 -15.60
CA TRP A 690 8.62 -21.21 -15.76
C TRP A 690 7.46 -22.17 -16.00
N GLN A 691 6.34 -21.93 -15.35
CA GLN A 691 5.09 -22.61 -15.65
C GLN A 691 4.31 -21.69 -16.60
N LEU A 692 4.34 -22.00 -17.90
CA LEU A 692 3.69 -21.17 -18.93
C LEU A 692 2.29 -21.67 -19.29
N ASP A 693 1.79 -22.72 -18.64
CA ASP A 693 0.51 -23.37 -18.97
C ASP A 693 0.40 -23.70 -20.47
N CYS A 694 1.43 -24.35 -21.03
CA CYS A 694 1.50 -24.63 -22.46
C CYS A 694 0.36 -25.53 -22.97
N GLY A 695 -0.28 -26.31 -22.08
CA GLY A 695 -1.44 -27.15 -22.40
C GLY A 695 -2.61 -26.34 -22.97
N ARG A 696 -2.72 -25.06 -22.62
CA ARG A 696 -3.70 -24.11 -23.15
C ARG A 696 -3.66 -23.95 -24.68
N TYR A 697 -2.49 -24.16 -25.28
CA TYR A 697 -2.30 -24.05 -26.73
C TYR A 697 -2.54 -25.38 -27.48
N ALA A 698 -3.01 -26.42 -26.79
CA ALA A 698 -3.42 -27.66 -27.43
C ALA A 698 -4.68 -27.43 -28.26
N VAL A 699 -4.64 -27.80 -29.54
CA VAL A 699 -5.82 -27.75 -30.41
C VAL A 699 -6.83 -28.77 -29.91
N LYS A 700 -7.99 -28.34 -29.38
CA LYS A 700 -9.13 -29.22 -29.17
C LYS A 700 -9.64 -29.67 -30.55
N MET A 701 -9.28 -30.87 -30.99
CA MET A 701 -9.96 -31.53 -32.12
C MET A 701 -11.36 -31.91 -31.66
N HIS A 702 -12.38 -31.17 -32.07
CA HIS A 702 -13.74 -31.72 -32.10
C HIS A 702 -13.85 -32.63 -33.34
N PRO A 703 -14.06 -33.94 -33.20
CA PRO A 703 -14.41 -34.78 -34.34
C PRO A 703 -15.84 -34.44 -34.76
N VAL A 704 -15.98 -33.57 -35.76
CA VAL A 704 -17.24 -33.45 -36.49
C VAL A 704 -17.30 -34.62 -37.46
N SER A 705 -17.98 -35.70 -37.08
CA SER A 705 -18.49 -36.69 -38.02
C SER A 705 -19.97 -36.44 -38.22
N VAL A 706 -20.31 -35.66 -39.24
CA VAL A 706 -21.65 -35.65 -39.82
C VAL A 706 -21.83 -36.98 -40.55
N LYS A 707 -22.73 -37.82 -40.04
CA LYS A 707 -23.48 -38.76 -40.87
C LYS A 707 -24.95 -38.41 -40.71
N GLN A 708 -25.53 -37.92 -41.79
CA GLN A 708 -26.98 -37.88 -41.98
C GLN A 708 -27.46 -39.32 -42.14
N GLU A 709 -28.37 -39.75 -41.27
CA GLU A 709 -29.42 -40.71 -41.60
C GLU A 709 -30.73 -40.11 -41.10
N GLU A 710 -31.67 -39.95 -42.04
CA GLU A 710 -33.04 -39.52 -41.79
C GLU A 710 -33.81 -40.67 -41.14
N ALA A 711 -34.44 -40.43 -39.98
CA ALA A 711 -35.62 -41.18 -39.55
C ALA A 711 -36.48 -40.33 -38.61
N GLU A 712 -37.78 -40.52 -38.79
CA GLU A 712 -38.96 -39.75 -38.37
C GLU A 712 -39.12 -39.43 -36.87
N VAL A 713 -39.84 -38.32 -36.68
CA VAL A 713 -40.48 -37.73 -35.49
C VAL A 713 -41.08 -38.73 -34.50
N GLU A 714 -40.70 -38.60 -33.22
CA GLU A 714 -41.61 -38.69 -32.06
C GLU A 714 -41.17 -37.64 -31.02
N GLU A 715 -42.08 -36.73 -30.67
CA GLU A 715 -41.91 -35.73 -29.61
C GLU A 715 -42.21 -36.37 -28.25
N GLU A 716 -41.22 -36.45 -27.36
CA GLU A 716 -41.44 -36.54 -25.92
C GLU A 716 -40.48 -35.59 -25.18
N GLU A 717 -41.08 -34.62 -24.47
CA GLU A 717 -40.42 -33.76 -23.50
C GLU A 717 -39.88 -34.59 -22.33
N TRP A 718 -38.56 -34.59 -22.12
CA TRP A 718 -37.98 -34.87 -20.81
C TRP A 718 -36.82 -33.91 -20.48
N VAL A 719 -36.98 -33.36 -19.28
CA VAL A 719 -36.17 -32.42 -18.53
C VAL A 719 -34.69 -32.82 -18.46
N ALA A 720 -33.79 -31.89 -18.79
CA ALA A 720 -32.36 -32.06 -18.61
C ALA A 720 -31.89 -31.34 -17.33
N THR A 721 -31.45 -32.15 -16.37
CA THR A 721 -30.57 -31.77 -15.25
C THR A 721 -29.19 -31.34 -15.75
N PRO A 722 -28.62 -30.21 -15.28
CA PRO A 722 -27.20 -29.94 -15.42
C PRO A 722 -26.40 -30.55 -14.25
N THR A 723 -25.45 -31.40 -14.60
CA THR A 723 -24.33 -31.84 -13.76
C THR A 723 -23.33 -30.70 -13.53
N GLU A 724 -22.93 -30.52 -12.27
CA GLU A 724 -21.96 -29.54 -11.78
C GLU A 724 -20.55 -29.66 -12.38
N PRO A 725 -19.83 -28.53 -12.52
CA PRO A 725 -18.40 -28.46 -12.38
C PRO A 725 -18.01 -27.70 -11.09
N LEU A 726 -17.27 -28.40 -10.21
CA LEU A 726 -16.55 -27.87 -9.05
C LEU A 726 -15.62 -26.71 -9.43
N PHE A 727 -16.01 -25.47 -9.09
CA PHE A 727 -15.16 -24.33 -8.74
C PHE A 727 -16.08 -23.23 -8.20
N GLU A 728 -16.30 -23.23 -6.89
CA GLU A 728 -17.06 -22.21 -6.18
C GLU A 728 -16.06 -21.29 -5.47
N SER A 729 -15.87 -20.08 -6.01
CA SER A 729 -15.24 -18.98 -5.29
C SER A 729 -16.37 -18.09 -4.78
N GLN A 730 -16.59 -18.13 -3.47
CA GLN A 730 -17.55 -17.31 -2.75
C GLN A 730 -17.16 -15.83 -2.82
N TYR A 731 -17.96 -15.04 -3.54
CA TYR A 731 -18.23 -13.63 -3.26
C TYR A 731 -19.62 -13.35 -3.86
N GLU A 732 -20.67 -13.42 -3.04
CA GLU A 732 -22.00 -12.91 -3.40
C GLU A 732 -22.13 -11.49 -2.86
N ASP A 733 -22.13 -10.51 -3.76
CA ASP A 733 -22.63 -9.16 -3.48
C ASP A 733 -24.16 -9.16 -3.64
N MET A 734 -24.86 -8.96 -2.52
CA MET A 734 -26.33 -8.87 -2.46
C MET A 734 -26.83 -7.63 -3.22
N LYS A 735 -27.81 -7.86 -4.10
CA LYS A 735 -28.66 -6.83 -4.72
C LYS A 735 -29.55 -6.19 -3.66
N TYR A 736 -29.63 -4.87 -3.67
CA TYR A 736 -30.66 -4.11 -2.96
C TYR A 736 -31.98 -4.17 -3.74
N GLU A 737 -33.04 -4.70 -3.12
CA GLU A 737 -34.43 -4.45 -3.52
C GLU A 737 -34.93 -3.18 -2.80
N GLU A 738 -35.50 -2.25 -3.57
CA GLU A 738 -36.25 -1.09 -3.04
C GLU A 738 -37.62 -1.59 -2.57
N ASP A 739 -37.94 -1.47 -1.27
CA ASP A 739 -39.30 -1.70 -0.77
C ASP A 739 -39.97 -0.41 -0.27
N ASP A 740 -41.15 -0.21 -0.85
CA ASP A 740 -42.16 0.83 -0.64
C ASP A 740 -42.90 0.62 0.70
N PRO A 741 -43.05 1.64 1.57
CA PRO A 741 -43.60 1.45 2.90
C PRO A 741 -45.12 1.53 2.89
N THR A 742 -45.83 0.44 2.56
CA THR A 742 -47.24 0.26 2.97
C THR A 742 -47.70 -1.20 2.90
N ALA A 743 -47.65 -1.95 4.01
CA ALA A 743 -48.60 -3.03 4.26
C ALA A 743 -48.60 -3.43 5.74
N THR A 744 -49.81 -3.54 6.29
CA THR A 744 -50.17 -3.76 7.68
C THR A 744 -50.15 -5.24 8.08
N LEU A 745 -49.86 -5.43 9.37
CA LEU A 745 -50.15 -6.56 10.28
C LEU A 745 -51.27 -7.51 9.82
N ASP A 746 -51.05 -8.81 10.00
CA ASP A 746 -52.02 -9.73 10.60
C ASP A 746 -51.29 -10.93 11.23
N ASP A 747 -51.75 -11.27 12.44
CA ASP A 747 -51.34 -12.37 13.31
C ASP A 747 -51.72 -13.75 12.72
N ASP A 748 -50.94 -14.79 13.03
CA ASP A 748 -51.49 -16.14 13.31
C ASP A 748 -50.45 -17.01 14.04
N GLU A 749 -50.85 -17.50 15.21
CA GLU A 749 -50.19 -18.52 16.04
C GLU A 749 -50.29 -19.90 15.38
N GLU A 750 -49.21 -20.67 15.30
CA GLU A 750 -49.29 -22.14 15.29
C GLU A 750 -48.13 -22.77 16.10
N ASP A 751 -48.57 -23.66 16.98
CA ASP A 751 -47.86 -24.45 17.99
C ASP A 751 -47.30 -25.77 17.40
N LEU A 752 -46.26 -26.33 18.05
CA LEU A 752 -45.82 -27.75 18.09
C LEU A 752 -44.93 -28.31 16.95
N ASP A 753 -43.67 -28.67 17.26
CA ASP A 753 -43.30 -29.99 17.81
C ASP A 753 -41.77 -30.15 17.96
N ASP A 754 -41.35 -30.59 19.15
CA ASP A 754 -39.97 -30.97 19.50
C ASP A 754 -39.63 -32.38 18.97
N GLU A 755 -38.52 -32.52 18.23
CA GLU A 755 -37.75 -33.78 18.18
C GLU A 755 -36.24 -33.49 18.34
N PRO A 756 -35.51 -34.27 19.17
CA PRO A 756 -34.08 -34.05 19.40
C PRO A 756 -33.24 -34.77 18.35
N THR A 757 -32.53 -34.02 17.51
CA THR A 757 -31.54 -34.57 16.58
C THR A 757 -30.21 -34.81 17.32
N GLU A 758 -29.83 -36.09 17.44
CA GLU A 758 -28.57 -36.55 18.02
C GLU A 758 -27.34 -35.98 17.28
N LEU A 759 -26.31 -35.59 18.04
CA LEU A 759 -25.02 -35.12 17.54
C LEU A 759 -24.19 -36.28 16.94
N PRO A 760 -23.43 -36.07 15.85
CA PRO A 760 -22.60 -37.12 15.26
C PRO A 760 -21.38 -37.44 16.13
N GLU A 761 -21.15 -38.74 16.38
CA GLU A 761 -19.96 -39.31 17.02
C GLU A 761 -18.71 -39.08 16.15
N VAL A 762 -17.71 -38.40 16.70
CA VAL A 762 -16.37 -38.25 16.11
C VAL A 762 -15.53 -39.46 16.52
N TYR A 763 -15.14 -40.30 15.57
CA TYR A 763 -14.22 -41.42 15.78
C TYR A 763 -12.77 -40.91 15.88
N GLU A 764 -12.09 -41.20 16.98
CA GLU A 764 -10.63 -41.08 17.10
C GLU A 764 -9.92 -42.22 16.32
N PRO A 765 -8.81 -41.96 15.61
CA PRO A 765 -8.08 -43.01 14.90
C PRO A 765 -7.24 -43.88 15.85
N GLU A 766 -7.36 -45.20 15.69
CA GLU A 766 -6.56 -46.19 16.43
C GLU A 766 -5.04 -46.11 16.14
N PRO A 767 -4.15 -46.33 17.13
CA PRO A 767 -2.72 -46.33 16.93
C PRO A 767 -2.22 -47.55 16.12
N GLN A 768 -1.36 -47.29 15.13
CA GLN A 768 -0.73 -48.34 14.31
C GLN A 768 0.41 -49.04 15.06
N PHE A 769 0.27 -50.34 15.30
CA PHE A 769 1.34 -51.19 15.82
C PHE A 769 2.12 -51.83 14.65
N VAL A 770 3.44 -51.65 14.63
CA VAL A 770 4.35 -52.47 13.81
C VAL A 770 5.38 -53.11 14.75
N ASN A 771 5.40 -54.44 14.80
CA ASN A 771 6.30 -55.25 15.64
C ASN A 771 6.22 -55.02 17.16
N GLY A 772 5.01 -54.81 17.70
CA GLY A 772 4.76 -54.97 19.15
C GLY A 772 5.38 -53.93 20.08
N THR A 773 5.76 -52.76 19.55
CA THR A 773 6.16 -51.58 20.34
C THR A 773 5.37 -50.37 19.88
N GLU A 774 4.75 -49.68 20.83
CA GLU A 774 4.03 -48.42 20.65
C GLU A 774 5.02 -47.28 20.37
N LEU A 775 4.79 -46.49 19.31
CA LEU A 775 5.57 -45.30 18.99
C LEU A 775 5.11 -44.15 19.89
N VAL A 776 5.71 -44.03 21.07
CA VAL A 776 5.61 -42.83 21.90
C VAL A 776 6.63 -41.81 21.37
N ALA A 777 6.15 -40.67 20.87
CA ALA A 777 7.01 -39.51 20.64
C ALA A 777 7.31 -38.88 22.01
N GLY A 778 8.53 -39.09 22.50
CA GLY A 778 9.01 -38.58 23.78
C GLY A 778 9.42 -37.11 23.71
N ASP A 779 9.06 -36.40 24.78
CA ASP A 779 9.75 -35.21 25.28
C ASP A 779 11.17 -35.60 25.72
N ASP A 780 12.18 -34.87 25.27
CA ASP A 780 13.54 -34.89 25.81
C ASP A 780 13.94 -33.45 26.20
N ASP A 781 13.92 -33.19 27.51
CA ASP A 781 14.69 -32.14 28.18
C ASP A 781 16.02 -32.75 28.70
N ASP A 782 17.02 -31.87 28.79
CA ASP A 782 18.30 -31.97 29.51
C ASP A 782 19.48 -32.75 28.90
N ASP A 783 20.47 -31.98 28.43
CA ASP A 783 21.90 -32.25 28.68
C ASP A 783 22.63 -30.91 28.94
N GLU A 784 23.09 -30.77 30.19
CA GLU A 784 24.10 -29.80 30.63
C GLU A 784 25.45 -30.07 29.95
N ASP A 785 26.23 -29.03 29.66
CA ASP A 785 27.65 -29.01 30.06
C ASP A 785 28.35 -27.66 29.77
N GLU A 786 29.05 -27.20 30.80
CA GLU A 786 29.80 -25.95 30.93
C GLU A 786 31.12 -25.90 30.12
N TRP A 787 31.41 -24.71 29.58
CA TRP A 787 32.70 -24.01 29.35
C TRP A 787 34.02 -24.77 29.05
N PRO A 788 34.92 -24.13 28.25
CA PRO A 788 36.06 -23.52 28.94
C PRO A 788 36.46 -22.13 28.41
N ARG A 789 36.65 -21.20 29.37
CA ARG A 789 37.57 -20.05 29.26
C ARG A 789 38.99 -20.50 29.64
N THR A 790 39.96 -19.61 29.36
CA THR A 790 41.43 -19.66 29.58
C THR A 790 42.21 -20.15 28.34
N VAL A 791 43.35 -19.61 27.91
CA VAL A 791 44.63 -19.18 28.56
C VAL A 791 45.34 -18.17 27.61
N TYR A 792 45.95 -17.06 28.04
CA TYR A 792 47.31 -16.82 28.58
C TYR A 792 47.28 -15.47 29.34
N GLY A 793 47.97 -15.19 30.45
CA GLY A 793 49.22 -15.69 31.02
C GLY A 793 50.10 -14.48 31.39
N THR A 794 50.37 -14.29 32.69
CA THR A 794 51.23 -13.30 33.40
C THR A 794 52.69 -13.28 32.86
N ASP A 795 53.52 -12.22 32.99
CA ASP A 795 54.07 -11.49 34.17
C ASP A 795 55.07 -10.37 33.66
N PRO A 796 55.91 -9.66 34.46
CA PRO A 796 55.75 -8.70 35.56
C PRO A 796 56.48 -7.33 35.33
N ASP A 797 56.44 -6.44 36.35
CA ASP A 797 57.40 -5.37 36.72
C ASP A 797 57.48 -4.05 35.92
N ALA A 798 56.97 -2.97 36.54
CA ALA A 798 57.79 -1.81 36.96
C ALA A 798 56.93 -0.74 37.68
N GLU A 799 57.09 -0.70 39.00
CA GLU A 799 57.29 0.49 39.88
C GLU A 799 56.30 1.68 39.75
N GLU A 800 55.39 1.86 40.72
CA GLU A 800 55.54 2.74 41.90
C GLU A 800 56.03 4.17 41.57
N GLU A 801 55.16 5.18 41.75
CA GLU A 801 55.43 6.32 42.65
C GLU A 801 54.23 7.28 42.75
N ASP A 802 53.64 7.27 43.95
CA ASP A 802 53.19 8.38 44.78
C ASP A 802 52.72 9.75 44.23
N ALA A 803 51.54 10.09 44.77
CA ALA A 803 51.15 11.36 45.40
C ALA A 803 50.27 12.38 44.64
N PRO A 804 49.36 13.05 45.37
CA PRO A 804 48.17 13.73 44.84
C PRO A 804 48.36 15.25 44.78
N VAL A 805 47.35 16.00 44.30
CA VAL A 805 46.84 17.27 44.88
C VAL A 805 45.97 18.07 43.89
N GLU A 806 44.74 18.29 44.35
CA GLU A 806 43.87 19.49 44.31
C GLU A 806 43.47 20.27 43.03
N ILE A 807 42.13 20.34 42.90
CA ILE A 807 41.25 21.52 42.83
C ILE A 807 41.46 22.49 41.64
N LYS A 808 40.40 22.65 40.82
CA LYS A 808 39.69 23.95 40.71
C LYS A 808 38.33 23.90 40.02
N ASP A 809 37.44 24.67 40.64
CA ASP A 809 36.05 24.98 40.38
C ASP A 809 35.72 25.55 38.98
N ILE A 810 34.56 25.15 38.44
CA ILE A 810 33.36 25.96 38.05
C ILE A 810 33.64 27.31 37.35
N PRO A 811 32.97 27.71 36.23
CA PRO A 811 31.50 27.75 36.14
C PRO A 811 30.78 27.45 34.82
N LEU A 812 29.54 26.99 35.02
CA LEU A 812 28.36 27.29 34.20
C LEU A 812 28.17 28.79 33.95
N THR A 813 27.88 29.17 32.70
CA THR A 813 26.69 29.94 32.27
C THR A 813 26.95 30.53 30.87
N ARG A 814 26.00 30.38 29.94
CA ARG A 814 25.00 31.40 29.57
C ARG A 814 24.54 31.23 28.12
N HIS A 815 23.22 31.28 27.95
CA HIS A 815 22.47 31.47 26.72
C HIS A 815 23.07 32.52 25.76
N MET A 816 22.96 32.27 24.46
CA MET A 816 22.44 33.27 23.52
C MET A 816 22.00 32.64 22.19
N GLU A 817 20.86 33.13 21.74
CA GLU A 817 20.14 32.96 20.49
C GLU A 817 21.03 32.85 19.23
N LEU A 818 20.70 31.88 18.37
CA LEU A 818 20.43 32.06 16.93
C LEU A 818 19.92 30.75 16.29
#